data_AF-A0A662QZX0-F1
#
_entry.id   AF-A0A662QZX0-F1
#
_cell.length_a   1.000
_cell.length_b   1.000
_cell.length_c   1.000
_cell.angle_alpha   90.00
_cell.angle_beta   90.00
_cell.angle_gamma   90.00
#
_symmetry.space_group_name_H-M   'P 1'
#
loop_
_entity.id
_entity.type
_entity.pdbx_description
1 polymer ?
#
loop_
_entity_poly.entity_id
_entity_poly.type
_entity_poly.pdbx_seq_one_letter_code
_entity_poly.pdbx_strand_id
1 'polypeptide(L)'
;DMLPYGAIEDFNHFENLLEPRRGKDFPRVRRLVHDDADMLASLKRVEDAEGRYLKSDRNLKLTYHSVGVVRGILTSILHKALHRLYEDAGWHPIVFFAEGTIYVGNDERRLEENLNNLEEYIAQELRSFVQERSKYGVGEKAVGPITQRVIRSPEYLYISENTVIEFWDAVRRQNSIANPNVDRISHISESEAKELIGLYNLLIYLTEVVKQCNKDKDAEEIFKCIFRREFPNVSEDVLNYILSSKIANIKPIEEKIRIAKLFREGLETRVREELLDDVVERFKRITNELREFGEKYHGIDYNAKARELMNDVSYPRFRVDTEMWDAYIHGKKKGTPLCVLCSNRATTEAIASIVGKSESFTNFMRGGSWIGGKNKYRICSLCEFESKLRSLFIRSKDYVEYYLIPQISISPLGMEEWGKILELRCNWLFNNDWELSNSIVKDINQLNDRSVDVLVEMREKAMERKNIRKRAENLIKSYIKSEYYGDTELFLSDIEASSMEEAVDKYLRGELEEFGIEDGVHLHLITPNYAMISHPTEGDVKDANYLIYLFRMLLISRLFGASVVLKEIKCEPLMQKISRGAVYVGLSLGLRKVLDRLGIKTEDGWVSIEDTDKALLKLSAIIQLFYILKGLQINKKGLLLEIVNNPPGRVVCDVVNALQKAKRLRKNEISRSIELLNLVEENV
;
A
#
# COMPACT_ATOMS: atom_id res chain seq x y z
N ASP A 1 -20.55 16.36 14.86
CA ASP A 1 -19.41 17.01 15.53
C ASP A 1 -19.38 16.67 17.01
N MET A 2 -18.23 16.20 17.49
CA MET A 2 -17.97 15.52 18.76
C MET A 2 -18.35 14.04 18.79
N LEU A 3 -17.38 13.15 18.55
CA LEU A 3 -16.52 12.60 19.62
C LEU A 3 -15.48 11.62 19.02
N PRO A 4 -14.18 11.84 19.27
CA PRO A 4 -13.18 10.79 19.15
C PRO A 4 -13.26 9.96 20.44
N TYR A 5 -13.68 8.70 20.36
CA TYR A 5 -13.70 7.82 21.53
C TYR A 5 -12.75 6.65 21.33
N GLY A 6 -11.53 6.80 21.84
CA GLY A 6 -11.05 5.84 22.82
C GLY A 6 -11.50 6.37 24.19
N ALA A 7 -12.29 5.56 24.90
CA ALA A 7 -12.74 5.77 26.27
C ALA A 7 -13.52 7.07 26.59
N ILE A 8 -14.83 6.91 26.84
CA ILE A 8 -15.45 7.65 27.95
C ILE A 8 -14.73 7.13 29.21
N GLU A 9 -13.64 7.78 29.62
CA GLU A 9 -12.85 7.35 30.79
C GLU A 9 -13.60 7.52 32.12
N ASP A 10 -14.66 8.33 32.15
CA ASP A 10 -15.49 8.54 33.34
C ASP A 10 -16.95 8.81 32.95
N PHE A 11 -17.86 8.11 33.62
CA PHE A 11 -19.30 8.33 33.59
C PHE A 11 -19.67 9.80 33.89
N ASN A 12 -18.92 10.47 34.76
CA ASN A 12 -19.10 11.89 35.07
C ASN A 12 -18.82 12.79 33.86
N HIS A 13 -17.89 12.43 32.97
CA HIS A 13 -17.56 13.22 31.80
C HIS A 13 -18.70 13.21 30.76
N PHE A 14 -19.31 12.04 30.55
CA PHE A 14 -20.51 11.89 29.73
C PHE A 14 -21.72 12.58 30.35
N GLU A 15 -21.90 12.49 31.68
CA GLU A 15 -22.94 13.22 32.42
C GLU A 15 -22.79 14.75 32.27
N ASN A 16 -21.58 15.28 32.38
CA ASN A 16 -21.29 16.71 32.25
C ASN A 16 -21.50 17.24 30.83
N LEU A 17 -21.23 16.43 29.80
CA LEU A 17 -21.54 16.76 28.40
C LEU A 17 -23.05 16.83 28.12
N LEU A 18 -23.82 16.05 28.86
CA LEU A 18 -25.26 15.94 28.73
C LEU A 18 -26.02 16.93 29.64
N GLU A 19 -25.40 17.43 30.72
CA GLU A 19 -25.97 18.39 31.67
C GLU A 19 -26.59 19.66 31.03
N PRO A 20 -25.97 20.33 30.04
CA PRO A 20 -26.54 21.53 29.42
C PRO A 20 -27.86 21.27 28.66
N ARG A 21 -28.21 19.99 28.42
CA ARG A 21 -29.36 19.54 27.63
C ARG A 21 -30.44 18.85 28.49
N ARG A 22 -30.42 19.04 29.82
CA ARG A 22 -31.43 18.48 30.74
C ARG A 22 -32.82 19.08 30.53
N GLY A 23 -33.56 18.53 29.56
CA GLY A 23 -35.00 18.70 29.39
C GLY A 23 -35.82 17.58 30.05
N LYS A 24 -37.16 17.65 29.95
CA LYS A 24 -38.08 16.61 30.47
C LYS A 24 -37.83 15.22 29.89
N ASP A 25 -37.27 15.14 28.68
CA ASP A 25 -36.97 13.88 27.99
C ASP A 25 -35.58 13.32 28.32
N PHE A 26 -34.78 14.02 29.13
CA PHE A 26 -33.41 13.62 29.46
C PHE A 26 -33.28 12.21 30.05
N PRO A 27 -34.11 11.77 31.02
CA PRO A 27 -34.03 10.41 31.56
C PRO A 27 -34.45 9.32 30.55
N ARG A 28 -35.22 9.71 29.52
CA ARG A 28 -35.59 8.84 28.40
C ARG A 28 -34.39 8.76 27.46
N VAL A 29 -33.94 9.89 26.89
CA VAL A 29 -32.76 9.97 26.00
C VAL A 29 -31.53 9.29 26.62
N ARG A 30 -31.26 9.50 27.90
CA ARG A 30 -30.17 8.83 28.63
C ARG A 30 -30.30 7.32 28.64
N ARG A 31 -31.50 6.77 28.87
CA ARG A 31 -31.75 5.33 28.81
C ARG A 31 -31.68 4.78 27.39
N LEU A 32 -32.22 5.51 26.41
CA LEU A 32 -32.16 5.13 24.99
C LEU A 32 -30.70 5.06 24.52
N VAL A 33 -29.90 6.09 24.82
CA VAL A 33 -28.49 6.15 24.43
C VAL A 33 -27.68 5.10 25.18
N HIS A 34 -27.91 4.91 26.48
CA HIS A 34 -27.13 3.96 27.29
C HIS A 34 -27.40 2.51 26.90
N ASP A 35 -28.68 2.09 26.88
CA ASP A 35 -29.03 0.67 26.72
C ASP A 35 -28.79 0.18 25.28
N ASP A 36 -28.98 1.05 24.29
CA ASP A 36 -28.71 0.72 22.90
C ASP A 36 -27.22 0.85 22.57
N ALA A 37 -26.49 1.85 23.11
CA ALA A 37 -25.05 1.94 22.89
C ALA A 37 -24.30 0.77 23.52
N ASP A 38 -24.65 0.34 24.73
CA ASP A 38 -24.05 -0.83 25.37
C ASP A 38 -24.33 -2.11 24.55
N MET A 39 -25.58 -2.27 24.09
CA MET A 39 -25.93 -3.38 23.20
C MET A 39 -25.11 -3.36 21.91
N LEU A 40 -25.00 -2.21 21.23
CA LEU A 40 -24.24 -2.08 19.97
C LEU A 40 -22.74 -2.28 20.19
N ALA A 41 -22.19 -1.76 21.29
CA ALA A 41 -20.78 -1.93 21.67
C ALA A 41 -20.43 -3.38 22.01
N SER A 42 -21.42 -4.18 22.46
CA SER A 42 -21.23 -5.60 22.76
C SER A 42 -21.14 -6.51 21.52
N LEU A 43 -21.47 -6.00 20.33
CA LEU A 43 -21.47 -6.78 19.09
C LEU A 43 -20.03 -7.06 18.65
N LYS A 44 -19.73 -8.33 18.40
CA LYS A 44 -18.38 -8.76 17.98
C LYS A 44 -18.31 -9.02 16.49
N ARG A 45 -19.46 -9.27 15.86
CA ARG A 45 -19.60 -9.55 14.43
C ARG A 45 -20.87 -8.90 13.89
N VAL A 46 -20.94 -8.72 12.58
CA VAL A 46 -22.13 -8.15 11.94
C VAL A 46 -23.37 -9.02 12.09
N GLU A 47 -23.20 -10.34 12.10
CA GLU A 47 -24.29 -11.30 12.27
C GLU A 47 -24.92 -11.24 13.67
N ASP A 48 -24.20 -10.71 14.66
CA ASP A 48 -24.72 -10.56 16.02
C ASP A 48 -25.90 -9.56 16.08
N ALA A 49 -26.07 -8.72 15.05
CA ALA A 49 -27.20 -7.82 14.90
C ALA A 49 -28.50 -8.52 14.47
N GLU A 50 -28.42 -9.73 13.93
CA GLU A 50 -29.57 -10.42 13.37
C GLU A 50 -30.62 -10.69 14.45
N GLY A 51 -31.88 -10.31 14.16
CA GLY A 51 -32.99 -10.46 15.09
C GLY A 51 -32.95 -9.55 16.33
N ARG A 52 -31.97 -8.63 16.43
CA ARG A 52 -31.93 -7.60 17.47
C ARG A 52 -32.69 -6.35 17.03
N TYR A 53 -33.24 -5.65 18.01
CA TYR A 53 -33.95 -4.39 17.84
C TYR A 53 -33.42 -3.38 18.84
N LEU A 54 -33.48 -2.10 18.47
CA LEU A 54 -33.22 -1.05 19.45
C LEU A 54 -34.31 -1.10 20.53
N LYS A 55 -33.88 -1.10 21.80
CA LYS A 55 -34.81 -1.05 22.94
C LYS A 55 -35.53 0.30 22.97
N SER A 56 -34.91 1.34 22.43
CA SER A 56 -35.42 2.69 22.43
C SER A 56 -36.63 2.94 21.53
N ASP A 57 -36.66 2.28 20.37
CA ASP A 57 -37.73 2.41 19.40
C ASP A 57 -37.93 1.09 18.65
N ARG A 58 -39.09 0.46 18.89
CA ARG A 58 -39.45 -0.80 18.25
C ARG A 58 -39.75 -0.67 16.76
N ASN A 59 -39.92 0.56 16.25
CA ASN A 59 -40.07 0.83 14.83
C ASN A 59 -38.72 0.86 14.10
N LEU A 60 -37.61 0.97 14.84
CA LEU A 60 -36.26 0.90 14.28
C LEU A 60 -35.74 -0.53 14.38
N LYS A 61 -35.38 -1.06 13.22
CA LYS A 61 -34.82 -2.40 13.04
C LYS A 61 -33.33 -2.30 12.80
N LEU A 62 -32.63 -3.36 13.19
CA LEU A 62 -31.24 -3.57 12.79
C LEU A 62 -31.20 -4.49 11.57
N THR A 63 -30.30 -4.17 10.66
CA THR A 63 -29.91 -5.04 9.56
C THR A 63 -28.41 -4.89 9.35
N TYR A 64 -27.82 -5.69 8.48
CA TYR A 64 -26.40 -5.61 8.19
C TYR A 64 -26.11 -6.00 6.76
N HIS A 65 -24.90 -5.73 6.31
CA HIS A 65 -24.30 -6.45 5.19
C HIS A 65 -23.02 -7.14 5.66
N SER A 66 -22.68 -8.25 5.00
CA SER A 66 -21.41 -8.94 5.25
C SER A 66 -20.74 -9.33 3.94
N VAL A 67 -19.40 -9.36 3.96
CA VAL A 67 -18.56 -9.76 2.82
C VAL A 67 -17.69 -10.96 3.20
N GLY A 68 -17.56 -11.92 2.29
CA GLY A 68 -16.81 -13.16 2.52
C GLY A 68 -15.29 -12.97 2.40
N VAL A 69 -14.84 -11.92 1.72
CA VAL A 69 -13.42 -11.67 1.44
C VAL A 69 -13.08 -10.19 1.63
N VAL A 70 -12.15 -9.91 2.54
CA VAL A 70 -11.61 -8.56 2.75
C VAL A 70 -10.30 -8.41 1.98
N ARG A 71 -10.37 -7.81 0.78
CA ARG A 71 -9.20 -7.57 -0.09
C ARG A 71 -8.50 -6.26 0.15
N GLY A 72 -9.14 -5.23 0.72
CA GLY A 72 -8.55 -3.89 0.79
C GLY A 72 -9.32 -2.91 -0.08
N ILE A 73 -8.78 -2.47 -1.20
CA ILE A 73 -9.38 -1.39 -1.99
C ILE A 73 -10.76 -1.80 -2.52
N LEU A 74 -10.86 -2.97 -3.16
CA LEU A 74 -12.14 -3.46 -3.71
C LEU A 74 -13.19 -3.66 -2.63
N THR A 75 -12.79 -4.16 -1.45
CA THR A 75 -13.73 -4.33 -0.33
C THR A 75 -14.20 -2.97 0.18
N SER A 76 -13.34 -1.96 0.28
CA SER A 76 -13.78 -0.61 0.64
C SER A 76 -14.77 -0.03 -0.38
N ILE A 77 -14.53 -0.24 -1.68
CA ILE A 77 -15.43 0.21 -2.73
C ILE A 77 -16.79 -0.49 -2.60
N LEU A 78 -16.79 -1.80 -2.32
CA LEU A 78 -18.01 -2.55 -2.04
C LEU A 78 -18.75 -2.03 -0.79
N HIS A 79 -18.04 -1.73 0.30
CA HIS A 79 -18.64 -1.11 1.49
C HIS A 79 -19.29 0.23 1.16
N LYS A 80 -18.60 1.14 0.45
CA LYS A 80 -19.13 2.45 0.07
C LYS A 80 -20.38 2.34 -0.81
N ALA A 81 -20.37 1.42 -1.78
CA ALA A 81 -21.52 1.17 -2.64
C ALA A 81 -22.73 0.68 -1.83
N LEU A 82 -22.50 -0.24 -0.89
CA LEU A 82 -23.55 -0.73 0.02
C LEU A 82 -24.01 0.38 0.97
N HIS A 83 -23.11 1.17 1.57
CA HIS A 83 -23.50 2.30 2.43
C HIS A 83 -24.45 3.26 1.71
N ARG A 84 -24.12 3.68 0.48
CA ARG A 84 -25.00 4.55 -0.33
C ARG A 84 -26.33 3.90 -0.64
N LEU A 85 -26.32 2.62 -1.04
CA LEU A 85 -27.55 1.88 -1.33
C LEU A 85 -28.50 1.81 -0.13
N TYR A 86 -27.94 1.54 1.06
CA TYR A 86 -28.68 1.50 2.32
C TYR A 86 -29.18 2.90 2.72
N GLU A 87 -28.35 3.94 2.61
CA GLU A 87 -28.75 5.34 2.87
C GLU A 87 -29.87 5.81 1.95
N ASP A 88 -29.78 5.50 0.65
CA ASP A 88 -30.83 5.79 -0.33
C ASP A 88 -32.13 5.00 -0.07
N ALA A 89 -32.05 3.90 0.70
CA ALA A 89 -33.19 3.14 1.19
C ALA A 89 -33.71 3.63 2.57
N GLY A 90 -33.10 4.66 3.16
CA GLY A 90 -33.47 5.20 4.47
C GLY A 90 -32.85 4.47 5.67
N TRP A 91 -31.77 3.72 5.45
CA TRP A 91 -31.01 3.03 6.48
C TRP A 91 -29.70 3.75 6.76
N HIS A 92 -29.32 3.84 8.03
CA HIS A 92 -28.11 4.56 8.45
C HIS A 92 -27.07 3.61 9.06
N PRO A 93 -25.80 3.68 8.63
CA PRO A 93 -24.75 2.84 9.18
C PRO A 93 -24.40 3.28 10.61
N ILE A 94 -24.24 2.31 11.52
CA ILE A 94 -24.03 2.57 12.95
C ILE A 94 -22.83 1.85 13.55
N VAL A 95 -22.49 0.65 13.08
CA VAL A 95 -21.38 -0.17 13.60
C VAL A 95 -20.60 -0.76 12.43
N PHE A 96 -19.28 -0.62 12.45
CA PHE A 96 -18.41 -0.93 11.32
C PHE A 96 -17.43 -2.04 11.69
N PHE A 97 -17.37 -3.06 10.84
CA PHE A 97 -16.43 -4.18 10.96
C PHE A 97 -15.66 -4.34 9.66
N ALA A 98 -14.47 -4.97 9.69
CA ALA A 98 -13.71 -5.22 8.47
C ALA A 98 -14.50 -6.01 7.42
N GLU A 99 -15.38 -6.91 7.88
CA GLU A 99 -16.23 -7.78 7.06
C GLU A 99 -17.64 -7.24 6.79
N GLY A 100 -18.04 -6.08 7.31
CA GLY A 100 -19.41 -5.61 7.11
C GLY A 100 -19.80 -4.35 7.88
N THR A 101 -21.08 -4.00 7.81
CA THR A 101 -21.63 -2.85 8.51
C THR A 101 -23.04 -3.16 8.99
N ILE A 102 -23.35 -2.73 10.21
CA ILE A 102 -24.70 -2.79 10.77
C ILE A 102 -25.37 -1.45 10.53
N TYR A 103 -26.65 -1.50 10.18
CA TYR A 103 -27.49 -0.34 9.90
C TYR A 103 -28.72 -0.33 10.80
N VAL A 104 -29.25 0.86 11.03
CA VAL A 104 -30.56 1.10 11.64
C VAL A 104 -31.49 1.76 10.64
N GLY A 105 -32.75 1.31 10.59
CA GLY A 105 -33.76 1.86 9.69
C GLY A 105 -35.13 1.23 9.92
N ASN A 106 -36.11 1.58 9.08
CA ASN A 106 -37.49 1.13 9.23
C ASN A 106 -38.18 0.68 7.92
N ASP A 107 -37.50 0.80 6.76
CA ASP A 107 -38.08 0.52 5.44
C ASP A 107 -37.35 -0.63 4.71
N GLU A 108 -37.76 -1.86 5.01
CA GLU A 108 -37.19 -3.08 4.38
C GLU A 108 -37.56 -3.21 2.89
N ARG A 109 -38.73 -2.71 2.48
CA ARG A 109 -39.21 -2.85 1.09
C ARG A 109 -38.35 -2.04 0.13
N ARG A 110 -38.08 -0.79 0.49
CA ARG A 110 -37.22 0.08 -0.32
C ARG A 110 -35.78 -0.46 -0.43
N LEU A 111 -35.29 -1.12 0.63
CA LEU A 111 -34.00 -1.79 0.60
C LEU A 111 -33.96 -2.95 -0.41
N GLU A 112 -34.99 -3.81 -0.42
CA GLU A 112 -35.11 -4.92 -1.39
C GLU A 112 -35.15 -4.42 -2.84
N GLU A 113 -35.88 -3.33 -3.10
CA GLU A 113 -35.94 -2.69 -4.42
C GLU A 113 -34.56 -2.18 -4.85
N ASN A 114 -33.86 -1.45 -3.97
CA ASN A 114 -32.54 -0.88 -4.24
C ASN A 114 -31.46 -1.95 -4.45
N LEU A 115 -31.54 -3.11 -3.78
CA LEU A 115 -30.58 -4.22 -3.95
C LEU A 115 -30.52 -4.76 -5.39
N ASN A 116 -31.55 -4.53 -6.20
CA ASN A 116 -31.52 -4.87 -7.63
C ASN A 116 -30.55 -3.97 -8.43
N ASN A 117 -30.26 -2.78 -7.93
CA ASN A 117 -29.35 -1.81 -8.55
C ASN A 117 -27.92 -1.89 -8.01
N LEU A 118 -27.60 -2.85 -7.12
CA LEU A 118 -26.29 -2.97 -6.48
C LEU A 118 -25.12 -3.00 -7.49
N GLU A 119 -25.30 -3.62 -8.66
CA GLU A 119 -24.29 -3.62 -9.74
C GLU A 119 -23.92 -2.19 -10.17
N GLU A 120 -24.91 -1.32 -10.33
CA GLU A 120 -24.73 0.06 -10.77
C GLU A 120 -24.04 0.89 -9.69
N TYR A 121 -24.44 0.76 -8.42
CA TYR A 121 -23.76 1.40 -7.29
C TYR A 121 -22.28 1.01 -7.23
N ILE A 122 -21.96 -0.29 -7.35
CA ILE A 122 -20.58 -0.76 -7.33
C ILE A 122 -19.81 -0.22 -8.55
N ALA A 123 -20.39 -0.27 -9.75
CA ALA A 123 -19.75 0.22 -10.96
C ALA A 123 -19.46 1.73 -10.89
N GLN A 124 -20.37 2.50 -10.31
CA GLN A 124 -20.21 3.94 -10.10
C GLN A 124 -19.12 4.25 -9.07
N GLU A 125 -19.05 3.53 -7.94
CA GLU A 125 -17.98 3.70 -6.95
C GLU A 125 -16.62 3.31 -7.53
N LEU A 126 -16.54 2.21 -8.29
CA LEU A 126 -15.30 1.80 -8.97
C LEU A 126 -14.82 2.88 -9.94
N ARG A 127 -15.73 3.43 -10.76
CA ARG A 127 -15.41 4.49 -11.71
C ARG A 127 -14.94 5.75 -11.01
N SER A 128 -15.66 6.17 -9.97
CA SER A 128 -15.33 7.36 -9.18
C SER A 128 -13.95 7.20 -8.53
N PHE A 129 -13.68 6.04 -7.92
CA PHE A 129 -12.40 5.75 -7.30
C PHE A 129 -11.23 5.82 -8.30
N VAL A 130 -11.37 5.18 -9.46
CA VAL A 130 -10.32 5.20 -10.50
C VAL A 130 -10.13 6.62 -11.04
N GLN A 131 -11.20 7.37 -11.29
CA GLN A 131 -11.12 8.74 -11.80
C GLN A 131 -10.48 9.71 -10.80
N GLU A 132 -10.89 9.65 -9.53
CA GLU A 132 -10.31 10.47 -8.46
C GLU A 132 -8.80 10.21 -8.34
N ARG A 133 -8.40 8.93 -8.41
CA ARG A 133 -6.99 8.53 -8.31
C ARG A 133 -6.20 8.71 -9.60
N SER A 134 -6.84 8.78 -10.76
CA SER A 134 -6.20 9.01 -12.08
C SER A 134 -5.44 10.34 -12.19
N LYS A 135 -5.70 11.27 -11.27
CA LYS A 135 -4.98 12.54 -11.14
C LYS A 135 -3.56 12.40 -10.57
N TYR A 136 -3.18 11.21 -10.08
CA TYR A 136 -1.94 11.00 -9.33
C TYR A 136 -1.01 9.96 -9.98
N GLY A 137 -0.46 10.25 -11.17
CA GLY A 137 0.64 9.44 -11.74
C GLY A 137 0.22 8.04 -12.19
N VAL A 138 -1.04 7.84 -12.55
CA VAL A 138 -1.59 6.55 -12.98
C VAL A 138 -1.01 6.11 -14.33
N GLY A 139 -0.70 7.06 -15.22
CA GLY A 139 -0.03 6.78 -16.49
C GLY A 139 1.35 6.17 -16.30
N GLU A 140 2.13 6.68 -15.35
CA GLU A 140 3.44 6.10 -14.98
C GLU A 140 3.30 4.64 -14.53
N LYS A 141 2.19 4.30 -13.87
CA LYS A 141 1.94 2.91 -13.44
C LYS A 141 1.63 1.97 -14.59
N ALA A 142 1.27 2.43 -15.78
CA ALA A 142 1.12 1.55 -16.95
C ALA A 142 2.47 1.09 -17.52
N VAL A 143 3.55 1.82 -17.21
CA VAL A 143 4.90 1.58 -17.75
C VAL A 143 5.55 0.34 -17.12
N GLY A 144 6.07 -0.56 -17.95
CA GLY A 144 6.90 -1.70 -17.59
C GLY A 144 8.31 -1.59 -18.14
N PRO A 145 9.25 -2.45 -17.74
CA PRO A 145 10.62 -2.42 -18.24
C PRO A 145 10.72 -3.00 -19.67
N ILE A 146 11.64 -2.44 -20.48
CA ILE A 146 11.90 -2.84 -21.88
C ILE A 146 12.28 -4.33 -22.03
N THR A 147 12.90 -4.91 -21.01
CA THR A 147 13.29 -6.33 -21.01
C THR A 147 12.14 -7.29 -20.74
N GLN A 148 10.96 -6.79 -20.38
CA GLN A 148 9.77 -7.59 -20.09
C GLN A 148 8.56 -7.06 -20.88
N ARG A 149 7.38 -7.00 -20.25
CA ARG A 149 6.19 -6.40 -20.83
C ARG A 149 6.25 -4.87 -20.65
N VAL A 150 6.42 -4.13 -21.75
CA VAL A 150 6.58 -2.66 -21.76
C VAL A 150 5.34 -1.90 -21.30
N ILE A 151 4.13 -2.43 -21.53
CA ILE A 151 2.87 -1.89 -20.99
C ILE A 151 2.25 -2.95 -20.10
N ARG A 152 2.43 -2.81 -18.78
CA ARG A 152 2.01 -3.81 -17.78
C ARG A 152 0.52 -3.74 -17.44
N SER A 153 -0.05 -2.55 -17.49
CA SER A 153 -1.46 -2.27 -17.15
C SER A 153 -2.07 -1.33 -18.20
N PRO A 154 -2.38 -1.82 -19.40
CA PRO A 154 -2.91 -1.00 -20.48
C PRO A 154 -4.22 -0.28 -20.12
N GLU A 155 -5.02 -0.85 -19.22
CA GLU A 155 -6.25 -0.22 -18.73
C GLU A 155 -6.03 1.14 -18.06
N TYR A 156 -4.82 1.43 -17.57
CA TYR A 156 -4.47 2.69 -16.93
C TYR A 156 -4.01 3.76 -17.92
N LEU A 157 -3.47 3.35 -19.07
CA LEU A 157 -3.02 4.26 -20.10
C LEU A 157 -4.19 5.04 -20.71
N TYR A 158 -5.32 4.36 -20.92
CA TYR A 158 -6.43 4.90 -21.72
C TYR A 158 -7.53 5.61 -20.89
N ILE A 159 -7.31 5.85 -19.59
CA ILE A 159 -8.30 6.48 -18.70
C ILE A 159 -8.57 7.93 -19.11
N SER A 160 -7.53 8.72 -19.36
CA SER A 160 -7.65 10.14 -19.71
C SER A 160 -6.47 10.60 -20.55
N GLU A 161 -6.55 11.82 -21.07
CA GLU A 161 -5.41 12.47 -21.73
C GLU A 161 -4.23 12.65 -20.77
N ASN A 162 -4.50 13.00 -19.51
CA ASN A 162 -3.45 13.17 -18.49
C ASN A 162 -2.67 11.85 -18.26
N THR A 163 -3.34 10.69 -18.26
CA THR A 163 -2.64 9.40 -18.09
C THR A 163 -1.74 9.05 -19.28
N VAL A 164 -2.06 9.53 -20.49
CA VAL A 164 -1.18 9.37 -21.66
C VAL A 164 0.07 10.24 -21.53
N ILE A 165 -0.09 11.49 -21.08
CA ILE A 165 1.02 12.41 -20.83
C ILE A 165 1.97 11.82 -19.79
N GLU A 166 1.45 11.45 -18.62
CA GLU A 166 2.22 10.84 -17.53
C GLU A 166 2.95 9.56 -17.96
N PHE A 167 2.30 8.71 -18.77
CA PHE A 167 2.90 7.49 -19.30
C PHE A 167 4.14 7.80 -20.14
N TRP A 168 4.03 8.73 -21.09
CA TRP A 168 5.13 9.04 -21.98
C TRP A 168 6.26 9.80 -21.29
N ASP A 169 5.94 10.68 -20.33
CA ASP A 169 6.94 11.34 -19.49
C ASP A 169 7.69 10.35 -18.61
N ALA A 170 7.00 9.34 -18.07
CA ALA A 170 7.64 8.23 -17.35
C ALA A 170 8.52 7.36 -18.26
N VAL A 171 8.07 7.06 -19.49
CA VAL A 171 8.89 6.35 -20.49
C VAL A 171 10.17 7.15 -20.79
N ARG A 172 10.05 8.47 -21.03
CA ARG A 172 11.17 9.37 -21.33
C ARG A 172 12.23 9.41 -20.21
N ARG A 173 11.79 9.34 -18.95
CA ARG A 173 12.66 9.31 -17.76
C ARG A 173 13.39 7.98 -17.56
N GLN A 174 13.01 6.90 -18.24
CA GLN A 174 13.69 5.62 -18.08
C GLN A 174 15.16 5.69 -18.52
N ASN A 175 16.05 5.10 -17.71
CA ASN A 175 17.47 4.99 -18.06
C ASN A 175 17.69 4.30 -19.41
N SER A 176 16.86 3.32 -19.77
CA SER A 176 16.93 2.66 -21.09
C SER A 176 16.58 3.57 -22.27
N ILE A 177 16.03 4.75 -22.04
CA ILE A 177 15.68 5.74 -23.07
C ILE A 177 16.66 6.91 -22.98
N ALA A 178 16.80 7.51 -21.80
CA ALA A 178 17.63 8.69 -21.57
C ALA A 178 19.14 8.42 -21.65
N ASN A 179 19.60 7.25 -21.17
CA ASN A 179 21.01 6.88 -21.19
C ASN A 179 21.15 5.35 -21.29
N PRO A 180 20.73 4.75 -22.43
CA PRO A 180 20.78 3.30 -22.61
C PRO A 180 22.21 2.79 -22.45
N ASN A 181 22.34 1.62 -21.86
CA ASN A 181 23.63 0.94 -21.80
C ASN A 181 23.95 0.38 -23.19
N VAL A 182 25.03 0.84 -23.80
CA VAL A 182 25.46 0.43 -25.13
C VAL A 182 26.92 0.01 -25.03
N ASP A 183 27.19 -1.26 -25.34
CA ASP A 183 28.56 -1.72 -25.53
C ASP A 183 29.19 -0.97 -26.72
N ARG A 184 30.52 -0.90 -26.80
CA ARG A 184 31.19 -0.25 -27.94
C ARG A 184 30.81 -0.96 -29.24
N ILE A 185 30.06 -0.27 -30.10
CA ILE A 185 29.70 -0.74 -31.44
C ILE A 185 30.74 -0.19 -32.41
N SER A 186 31.36 -1.07 -33.20
CA SER A 186 32.31 -0.63 -34.23
C SER A 186 31.58 0.30 -35.21
N HIS A 187 32.22 1.42 -35.56
CA HIS A 187 31.77 2.38 -36.59
C HIS A 187 30.73 3.45 -36.22
N ILE A 188 30.30 3.56 -34.95
CA ILE A 188 29.50 4.70 -34.47
C ILE A 188 30.00 5.20 -33.11
N SER A 189 29.84 6.51 -32.86
CA SER A 189 30.22 7.08 -31.56
C SER A 189 29.27 6.58 -30.46
N GLU A 190 29.75 6.51 -29.20
CA GLU A 190 28.90 6.12 -28.05
C GLU A 190 27.69 7.07 -27.89
N SER A 191 27.90 8.36 -28.17
CA SER A 191 26.86 9.39 -28.20
C SER A 191 25.76 9.06 -29.22
N GLU A 192 26.13 8.81 -30.46
CA GLU A 192 25.20 8.43 -31.54
C GLU A 192 24.50 7.10 -31.24
N ALA A 193 25.25 6.11 -30.73
CA ALA A 193 24.69 4.81 -30.37
C ALA A 193 23.61 4.95 -29.27
N LYS A 194 23.86 5.78 -28.24
CA LYS A 194 22.89 6.04 -27.18
C LYS A 194 21.62 6.72 -27.69
N GLU A 195 21.77 7.70 -28.60
CA GLU A 195 20.62 8.36 -29.24
C GLU A 195 19.76 7.37 -30.03
N LEU A 196 20.38 6.59 -30.91
CA LEU A 196 19.67 5.66 -31.79
C LEU A 196 18.98 4.53 -30.99
N ILE A 197 19.63 4.01 -29.95
CA ILE A 197 19.01 3.01 -29.08
C ILE A 197 17.86 3.61 -28.25
N GLY A 198 18.00 4.86 -27.78
CA GLY A 198 16.91 5.58 -27.12
C GLY A 198 15.68 5.71 -28.02
N LEU A 199 15.87 6.12 -29.28
CA LEU A 199 14.80 6.21 -30.29
C LEU A 199 14.18 4.85 -30.61
N TYR A 200 15.00 3.81 -30.79
CA TYR A 200 14.47 2.46 -31.02
C TYR A 200 13.61 1.99 -29.84
N ASN A 201 14.05 2.28 -28.62
CA ASN A 201 13.33 1.93 -27.41
C ASN A 201 12.00 2.68 -27.30
N LEU A 202 11.92 3.96 -27.68
CA LEU A 202 10.65 4.68 -27.82
C LEU A 202 9.72 4.01 -28.84
N LEU A 203 10.25 3.58 -29.99
CA LEU A 203 9.47 2.87 -31.01
C LEU A 203 8.91 1.53 -30.51
N ILE A 204 9.61 0.82 -29.61
CA ILE A 204 9.07 -0.39 -28.97
C ILE A 204 7.77 -0.06 -28.20
N TYR A 205 7.77 1.02 -27.41
CA TYR A 205 6.57 1.43 -26.66
C TYR A 205 5.42 1.80 -27.60
N LEU A 206 5.69 2.63 -28.61
CA LEU A 206 4.66 3.01 -29.58
C LEU A 206 4.09 1.79 -30.30
N THR A 207 4.95 0.84 -30.69
CA THR A 207 4.52 -0.41 -31.35
C THR A 207 3.58 -1.21 -30.47
N GLU A 208 3.83 -1.30 -29.16
CA GLU A 208 2.94 -2.02 -28.25
C GLU A 208 1.62 -1.26 -28.02
N VAL A 209 1.62 0.09 -27.99
CA VAL A 209 0.38 0.91 -27.97
C VAL A 209 -0.46 0.60 -29.20
N VAL A 210 0.14 0.72 -30.40
CA VAL A 210 -0.56 0.49 -31.68
C VAL A 210 -1.11 -0.93 -31.74
N LYS A 211 -0.34 -1.93 -31.32
CA LYS A 211 -0.79 -3.34 -31.28
C LYS A 211 -1.98 -3.57 -30.35
N GLN A 212 -2.11 -2.81 -29.27
CA GLN A 212 -3.27 -2.89 -28.36
C GLN A 212 -4.53 -2.30 -28.99
N CYS A 213 -4.38 -1.21 -29.74
CA CYS A 213 -5.49 -0.52 -30.41
C CYS A 213 -5.90 -1.17 -31.75
N ASN A 214 -4.94 -1.76 -32.46
CA ASN A 214 -5.10 -2.24 -33.84
C ASN A 214 -5.79 -3.63 -33.94
N LYS A 215 -6.90 -3.80 -33.21
CA LYS A 215 -7.81 -4.96 -33.35
C LYS A 215 -8.95 -4.68 -34.34
N ASP A 216 -9.20 -3.41 -34.66
CA ASP A 216 -10.15 -2.95 -35.69
C ASP A 216 -9.38 -2.34 -36.86
N LYS A 217 -9.85 -2.57 -38.09
CA LYS A 217 -9.23 -1.98 -39.29
C LYS A 217 -9.22 -0.45 -39.26
N ASP A 218 -10.23 0.14 -38.65
CA ASP A 218 -10.37 1.59 -38.52
C ASP A 218 -9.23 2.19 -37.68
N ALA A 219 -8.81 1.50 -36.61
CA ALA A 219 -7.69 1.92 -35.78
C ALA A 219 -6.37 1.91 -36.55
N GLU A 220 -6.18 0.94 -37.46
CA GLU A 220 -5.00 0.89 -38.32
C GLU A 220 -4.91 2.11 -39.24
N GLU A 221 -6.01 2.42 -39.93
CA GLU A 221 -6.04 3.51 -40.90
C GLU A 221 -5.92 4.88 -40.21
N ILE A 222 -6.55 5.03 -39.05
CA ILE A 222 -6.39 6.22 -38.20
C ILE A 222 -4.93 6.36 -37.77
N PHE A 223 -4.29 5.29 -37.27
CA PHE A 223 -2.87 5.35 -36.90
C PHE A 223 -1.98 5.72 -38.09
N LYS A 224 -2.18 5.14 -39.29
CA LYS A 224 -1.42 5.49 -40.50
C LYS A 224 -1.55 6.98 -40.83
N CYS A 225 -2.77 7.51 -40.76
CA CYS A 225 -3.05 8.92 -41.04
C CYS A 225 -2.32 9.83 -40.05
N ILE A 226 -2.45 9.56 -38.75
CA ILE A 226 -1.85 10.37 -37.69
C ILE A 226 -0.32 10.25 -37.73
N PHE A 227 0.23 9.06 -37.90
CA PHE A 227 1.67 8.86 -37.96
C PHE A 227 2.29 9.65 -39.11
N ARG A 228 1.68 9.65 -40.31
CA ARG A 228 2.14 10.46 -41.44
C ARG A 228 2.00 11.96 -41.19
N ARG A 229 0.97 12.39 -40.45
CA ARG A 229 0.77 13.79 -40.07
C ARG A 229 1.84 14.26 -39.07
N GLU A 230 2.13 13.46 -38.06
CA GLU A 230 3.13 13.78 -37.04
C GLU A 230 4.58 13.55 -37.51
N PHE A 231 4.79 12.66 -38.49
CA PHE A 231 6.10 12.30 -39.02
C PHE A 231 6.12 12.25 -40.57
N PRO A 232 5.93 13.39 -41.25
CA PRO A 232 5.74 13.42 -42.72
C PRO A 232 6.97 12.98 -43.52
N ASN A 233 8.17 13.12 -42.95
CA ASN A 233 9.44 12.81 -43.62
C ASN A 233 10.04 11.45 -43.21
N VAL A 234 9.37 10.72 -42.30
CA VAL A 234 9.84 9.39 -41.85
C VAL A 234 9.51 8.35 -42.91
N SER A 235 10.47 7.45 -43.17
CA SER A 235 10.29 6.37 -44.14
C SER A 235 9.07 5.49 -43.81
N GLU A 236 8.27 5.17 -44.84
CA GLU A 236 7.13 4.25 -44.75
C GLU A 236 7.54 2.87 -44.22
N ASP A 237 8.80 2.48 -44.38
CA ASP A 237 9.34 1.24 -43.80
C ASP A 237 9.19 1.21 -42.28
N VAL A 238 9.42 2.35 -41.59
CA VAL A 238 9.28 2.43 -40.12
C VAL A 238 7.82 2.20 -39.72
N LEU A 239 6.88 2.82 -40.42
CA LEU A 239 5.46 2.61 -40.21
C LEU A 239 5.07 1.13 -40.43
N ASN A 240 5.59 0.51 -41.48
CA ASN A 240 5.38 -0.92 -41.76
C ASN A 240 6.00 -1.82 -40.68
N TYR A 241 7.16 -1.48 -40.13
CA TYR A 241 7.77 -2.20 -39.01
C TYR A 241 6.91 -2.12 -37.74
N ILE A 242 6.33 -0.96 -37.45
CA ILE A 242 5.41 -0.76 -36.32
C ILE A 242 4.14 -1.61 -36.52
N LEU A 243 3.45 -1.46 -37.65
CA LEU A 243 2.20 -2.17 -37.95
C LEU A 243 2.37 -3.69 -37.97
N SER A 244 3.49 -4.18 -38.48
CA SER A 244 3.79 -5.63 -38.47
C SER A 244 4.35 -6.15 -37.15
N SER A 245 4.40 -5.31 -36.10
CA SER A 245 4.94 -5.65 -34.77
C SER A 245 6.35 -6.24 -34.81
N LYS A 246 7.18 -5.80 -35.77
CA LYS A 246 8.56 -6.29 -35.97
C LYS A 246 9.59 -5.53 -35.14
N ILE A 247 9.20 -4.44 -34.48
CA ILE A 247 10.02 -3.71 -33.52
C ILE A 247 9.93 -4.41 -32.15
N ALA A 248 11.02 -5.01 -31.70
CA ALA A 248 11.05 -5.81 -30.48
C ALA A 248 12.43 -5.78 -29.81
N ASN A 249 12.46 -5.91 -28.48
CA ASN A 249 13.71 -5.83 -27.74
C ASN A 249 14.69 -6.99 -28.06
N ILE A 250 14.21 -8.14 -28.53
CA ILE A 250 15.05 -9.31 -28.84
C ILE A 250 15.83 -9.20 -30.16
N LYS A 251 15.68 -8.11 -30.91
CA LYS A 251 16.34 -7.93 -32.21
C LYS A 251 17.86 -7.74 -32.06
N PRO A 252 18.67 -8.20 -33.04
CA PRO A 252 20.11 -7.88 -33.09
C PRO A 252 20.37 -6.38 -33.08
N ILE A 253 21.47 -5.96 -32.47
CA ILE A 253 21.78 -4.53 -32.26
C ILE A 253 21.90 -3.77 -33.58
N GLU A 254 22.43 -4.40 -34.63
CA GLU A 254 22.58 -3.82 -35.97
C GLU A 254 21.21 -3.53 -36.60
N GLU A 255 20.24 -4.42 -36.41
CA GLU A 255 18.87 -4.23 -36.89
C GLU A 255 18.17 -3.09 -36.14
N LYS A 256 18.38 -3.00 -34.81
CA LYS A 256 17.88 -1.89 -33.98
C LYS A 256 18.41 -0.55 -34.48
N ILE A 257 19.72 -0.46 -34.69
CA ILE A 257 20.39 0.75 -35.20
C ILE A 257 19.87 1.12 -36.59
N ARG A 258 19.74 0.15 -37.50
CA ARG A 258 19.24 0.42 -38.85
C ARG A 258 17.83 1.03 -38.83
N ILE A 259 16.92 0.46 -38.06
CA ILE A 259 15.54 0.97 -37.94
C ILE A 259 15.54 2.36 -37.29
N ALA A 260 16.35 2.55 -36.24
CA ALA A 260 16.48 3.85 -35.59
C ALA A 260 17.05 4.93 -36.51
N LYS A 261 18.01 4.59 -37.39
CA LYS A 261 18.55 5.51 -38.40
C LYS A 261 17.49 5.93 -39.41
N LEU A 262 16.72 4.97 -39.94
CA LEU A 262 15.59 5.26 -40.84
C LEU A 262 14.57 6.19 -40.19
N PHE A 263 14.30 6.00 -38.90
CA PHE A 263 13.43 6.91 -38.14
C PHE A 263 14.08 8.29 -37.96
N ARG A 264 15.35 8.32 -37.51
CA ARG A 264 16.12 9.54 -37.23
C ARG A 264 16.29 10.46 -38.44
N GLU A 265 16.48 9.88 -39.63
CA GLU A 265 16.66 10.62 -40.89
C GLU A 265 15.44 11.46 -41.25
N GLY A 266 14.24 11.01 -40.89
CA GLY A 266 12.98 11.72 -41.12
C GLY A 266 12.60 12.73 -40.02
N LEU A 267 13.40 12.88 -38.96
CA LEU A 267 13.13 13.83 -37.89
C LEU A 267 13.78 15.19 -38.19
N GLU A 268 12.98 16.26 -38.05
CA GLU A 268 13.42 17.64 -38.27
C GLU A 268 14.36 18.13 -37.17
N THR A 269 14.11 17.72 -35.93
CA THR A 269 14.89 18.10 -34.76
C THR A 269 16.33 17.58 -34.89
N ARG A 270 17.29 18.52 -34.95
CA ARG A 270 18.72 18.22 -35.10
C ARG A 270 19.48 18.23 -33.78
N VAL A 271 18.97 18.96 -32.79
CA VAL A 271 19.56 19.04 -31.45
C VAL A 271 19.26 17.75 -30.69
N ARG A 272 20.31 17.05 -30.27
CA ARG A 272 20.21 15.75 -29.58
C ARG A 272 19.45 15.84 -28.26
N GLU A 273 19.66 16.92 -27.53
CA GLU A 273 19.06 17.13 -26.20
C GLU A 273 17.54 17.26 -26.26
N GLU A 274 17.01 17.89 -27.32
CA GLU A 274 15.57 18.12 -27.54
C GLU A 274 14.89 17.00 -28.34
N LEU A 275 15.68 16.18 -29.04
CA LEU A 275 15.17 15.17 -29.98
C LEU A 275 14.20 14.17 -29.33
N LEU A 276 14.57 13.63 -28.17
CA LEU A 276 13.75 12.63 -27.49
C LEU A 276 12.46 13.25 -26.97
N ASP A 277 12.49 14.51 -26.55
CA ASP A 277 11.34 15.23 -26.02
C ASP A 277 10.34 15.59 -27.14
N ASP A 278 10.81 16.02 -28.30
CA ASP A 278 9.96 16.23 -29.50
C ASP A 278 9.28 14.93 -29.98
N VAL A 279 10.02 13.82 -30.02
CA VAL A 279 9.44 12.51 -30.39
C VAL A 279 8.38 12.07 -29.38
N VAL A 280 8.66 12.23 -28.08
CA VAL A 280 7.72 11.91 -27.00
C VAL A 280 6.45 12.74 -27.11
N GLU A 281 6.56 14.03 -27.40
CA GLU A 281 5.42 14.92 -27.55
C GLU A 281 4.50 14.53 -28.72
N ARG A 282 5.10 14.12 -29.86
CA ARG A 282 4.35 13.54 -30.99
C ARG A 282 3.69 12.21 -30.63
N PHE A 283 4.37 11.36 -29.86
CA PHE A 283 3.82 10.07 -29.42
C PHE A 283 2.66 10.23 -28.43
N LYS A 284 2.66 11.27 -27.59
CA LYS A 284 1.50 11.65 -26.76
C LYS A 284 0.29 11.92 -27.63
N ARG A 285 0.42 12.77 -28.67
CA ARG A 285 -0.66 13.08 -29.61
C ARG A 285 -1.20 11.84 -30.32
N ILE A 286 -0.31 11.00 -30.86
CA ILE A 286 -0.71 9.73 -31.50
C ILE A 286 -1.50 8.84 -30.53
N THR A 287 -1.00 8.69 -29.30
CA THR A 287 -1.64 7.81 -28.31
C THR A 287 -2.99 8.35 -27.85
N ASN A 288 -3.12 9.68 -27.72
CA ASN A 288 -4.39 10.34 -27.38
C ASN A 288 -5.46 10.13 -28.44
N GLU A 289 -5.13 10.23 -29.73
CA GLU A 289 -6.08 9.96 -30.81
C GLU A 289 -6.44 8.47 -30.93
N LEU A 290 -5.54 7.56 -30.53
CA LEU A 290 -5.84 6.13 -30.46
C LEU A 290 -6.54 5.69 -29.17
N ARG A 291 -6.75 6.62 -28.22
CA ARG A 291 -7.19 6.31 -26.86
C ARG A 291 -8.54 5.59 -26.83
N GLU A 292 -9.51 6.04 -27.63
CA GLU A 292 -10.86 5.44 -27.64
C GLU A 292 -10.85 3.97 -28.08
N PHE A 293 -9.96 3.61 -29.01
CA PHE A 293 -9.76 2.21 -29.41
C PHE A 293 -9.10 1.41 -28.30
N GLY A 294 -8.08 1.98 -27.65
CA GLY A 294 -7.44 1.38 -26.48
C GLY A 294 -8.44 1.13 -25.35
N GLU A 295 -9.28 2.11 -25.04
CA GLU A 295 -10.34 2.04 -24.02
C GLU A 295 -11.37 0.96 -24.36
N LYS A 296 -11.81 0.86 -25.61
CA LYS A 296 -12.76 -0.18 -26.08
C LYS A 296 -12.26 -1.61 -25.82
N TYR A 297 -10.97 -1.87 -25.98
CA TYR A 297 -10.42 -3.24 -25.92
C TYR A 297 -9.68 -3.58 -24.63
N HIS A 298 -9.16 -2.56 -23.94
CA HIS A 298 -8.29 -2.69 -22.79
C HIS A 298 -8.72 -1.82 -21.62
N GLY A 299 -9.75 -0.98 -21.78
CA GLY A 299 -10.33 -0.20 -20.69
C GLY A 299 -10.95 -1.09 -19.61
N ILE A 300 -11.20 -0.48 -18.45
CA ILE A 300 -11.80 -1.17 -17.31
C ILE A 300 -13.29 -1.37 -17.59
N ASP A 301 -13.72 -2.62 -17.76
CA ASP A 301 -15.15 -2.96 -17.76
C ASP A 301 -15.68 -2.93 -16.32
N TYR A 302 -16.10 -1.74 -15.89
CA TYR A 302 -16.62 -1.50 -14.53
C TYR A 302 -17.83 -2.38 -14.20
N ASN A 303 -18.71 -2.66 -15.16
CA ASN A 303 -19.91 -3.47 -14.94
C ASN A 303 -19.54 -4.95 -14.76
N ALA A 304 -18.64 -5.49 -15.59
CA ALA A 304 -18.14 -6.84 -15.38
C ALA A 304 -17.44 -6.98 -14.03
N LYS A 305 -16.63 -5.99 -13.62
CA LYS A 305 -15.98 -6.00 -12.30
C LYS A 305 -16.97 -5.87 -11.15
N ALA A 306 -18.03 -5.07 -11.31
CA ALA A 306 -19.11 -4.98 -10.34
C ALA A 306 -19.81 -6.33 -10.14
N ARG A 307 -20.18 -7.02 -11.23
CA ARG A 307 -20.78 -8.37 -11.15
C ARG A 307 -19.87 -9.39 -10.50
N GLU A 308 -18.57 -9.36 -10.80
CA GLU A 308 -17.60 -10.23 -10.13
C GLU A 308 -17.56 -9.94 -8.62
N LEU A 309 -17.48 -8.66 -8.23
CA LEU A 309 -17.36 -8.21 -6.84
C LEU A 309 -18.62 -8.46 -6.01
N MET A 310 -19.82 -8.42 -6.63
CA MET A 310 -21.07 -8.80 -5.97
C MET A 310 -21.03 -10.22 -5.39
N ASN A 311 -20.24 -11.13 -5.96
CA ASN A 311 -20.10 -12.50 -5.43
C ASN A 311 -19.35 -12.56 -4.11
N ASP A 312 -18.66 -11.49 -3.69
CA ASP A 312 -18.06 -11.42 -2.38
C ASP A 312 -19.04 -10.95 -1.29
N VAL A 313 -20.25 -10.49 -1.65
CA VAL A 313 -21.30 -10.19 -0.68
C VAL A 313 -21.87 -11.50 -0.15
N SER A 314 -21.73 -11.74 1.15
CA SER A 314 -22.25 -12.95 1.81
C SER A 314 -23.69 -12.75 2.29
N TYR A 315 -24.05 -11.55 2.72
CA TYR A 315 -25.42 -11.18 3.11
C TYR A 315 -25.72 -9.76 2.58
N PRO A 316 -26.90 -9.53 1.96
CA PRO A 316 -28.10 -10.37 1.94
C PRO A 316 -28.17 -11.47 0.87
N ARG A 317 -27.16 -11.63 0.00
CA ARG A 317 -27.19 -12.65 -1.07
C ARG A 317 -26.23 -13.81 -0.81
N PHE A 318 -26.79 -14.97 -0.47
CA PHE A 318 -26.06 -16.23 -0.43
C PHE A 318 -26.10 -16.96 -1.78
N ARG A 319 -24.94 -17.22 -2.38
CA ARG A 319 -24.74 -18.34 -3.30
C ARG A 319 -23.56 -19.18 -2.83
N VAL A 320 -23.83 -20.45 -2.50
CA VAL A 320 -22.77 -21.45 -2.37
C VAL A 320 -22.43 -21.90 -3.78
N ASP A 321 -21.29 -21.46 -4.30
CA ASP A 321 -20.88 -21.76 -5.66
C ASP A 321 -20.33 -23.20 -5.73
N THR A 322 -21.18 -24.16 -6.16
CA THR A 322 -20.82 -25.57 -6.34
C THR A 322 -19.65 -25.76 -7.32
N GLU A 323 -19.42 -24.79 -8.21
CA GLU A 323 -18.32 -24.83 -9.19
C GLU A 323 -16.92 -24.83 -8.56
N MET A 324 -16.74 -24.21 -7.39
CA MET A 324 -15.42 -24.18 -6.74
C MET A 324 -14.96 -25.56 -6.28
N TRP A 325 -15.90 -26.37 -5.78
CA TRP A 325 -15.60 -27.73 -5.35
C TRP A 325 -15.24 -28.62 -6.54
N ASP A 326 -15.99 -28.49 -7.64
CA ASP A 326 -15.73 -29.22 -8.87
C ASP A 326 -14.37 -28.83 -9.49
N ALA A 327 -14.02 -27.54 -9.47
CA ALA A 327 -12.73 -27.06 -9.94
C ALA A 327 -11.56 -27.62 -9.12
N TYR A 328 -11.70 -27.74 -7.79
CA TYR A 328 -10.67 -28.32 -6.93
C TYR A 328 -10.47 -29.82 -7.21
N ILE A 329 -11.57 -30.58 -7.32
CA ILE A 329 -11.55 -32.03 -7.51
C ILE A 329 -11.02 -32.41 -8.90
N HIS A 330 -11.44 -31.70 -9.95
CA HIS A 330 -11.14 -32.07 -11.34
C HIS A 330 -9.95 -31.30 -11.96
N GLY A 331 -9.49 -30.21 -11.33
CA GLY A 331 -8.66 -29.18 -11.96
C GLY A 331 -7.15 -29.24 -11.76
N LYS A 332 -6.59 -30.21 -11.03
CA LYS A 332 -5.12 -30.31 -10.79
C LYS A 332 -4.33 -30.82 -12.00
N LYS A 333 -4.57 -30.29 -13.21
CA LYS A 333 -3.90 -30.69 -14.46
C LYS A 333 -2.78 -29.71 -14.90
N LYS A 334 -2.98 -28.39 -14.74
CA LYS A 334 -2.02 -27.34 -15.12
C LYS A 334 -2.24 -26.04 -14.32
N GLY A 335 -1.19 -25.51 -13.70
CA GLY A 335 -1.29 -24.37 -12.78
C GLY A 335 -2.13 -24.69 -11.54
N THR A 336 -2.62 -23.66 -10.84
CA THR A 336 -3.55 -23.82 -9.71
C THR A 336 -5.00 -23.64 -10.18
N PRO A 337 -5.93 -24.58 -9.89
CA PRO A 337 -7.34 -24.44 -10.28
C PRO A 337 -8.08 -23.36 -9.48
N LEU A 338 -7.65 -23.16 -8.24
CA LEU A 338 -8.10 -22.10 -7.36
C LEU A 338 -7.04 -21.00 -7.25
N CYS A 339 -7.51 -19.79 -6.98
CA CYS A 339 -6.71 -18.61 -6.75
C CYS A 339 -5.87 -18.86 -5.49
N VAL A 340 -4.55 -18.73 -5.62
CA VAL A 340 -3.64 -18.93 -4.49
C VAL A 340 -3.79 -17.89 -3.38
N LEU A 341 -4.50 -16.79 -3.64
CA LEU A 341 -4.71 -15.69 -2.69
C LEU A 341 -6.05 -15.78 -1.94
N CYS A 342 -7.16 -15.96 -2.67
CA CYS A 342 -8.52 -15.93 -2.08
C CYS A 342 -9.29 -17.25 -2.23
N SER A 343 -8.70 -18.28 -2.81
CA SER A 343 -9.34 -19.58 -3.08
C SER A 343 -10.52 -19.57 -4.06
N ASN A 344 -10.94 -18.43 -4.61
CA ASN A 344 -11.91 -18.39 -5.72
C ASN A 344 -11.33 -19.02 -7.01
N ARG A 345 -12.18 -19.28 -8.01
CA ARG A 345 -11.75 -19.83 -9.31
C ARG A 345 -10.62 -19.00 -9.93
N ALA A 346 -9.52 -19.65 -10.31
CA ALA A 346 -8.38 -18.97 -10.92
C ALA A 346 -8.58 -18.80 -12.44
N THR A 347 -8.34 -17.60 -12.96
CA THR A 347 -8.57 -17.25 -14.36
C THR A 347 -7.29 -16.84 -15.08
N THR A 348 -6.37 -16.15 -14.41
CA THR A 348 -5.16 -15.59 -15.02
C THR A 348 -3.87 -16.18 -14.42
N GLU A 349 -2.76 -16.12 -15.14
CA GLU A 349 -1.43 -16.44 -14.59
C GLU A 349 -0.93 -15.26 -13.75
N ALA A 350 -0.39 -15.55 -12.57
CA ALA A 350 0.08 -14.53 -11.65
C ALA A 350 1.40 -13.92 -12.14
N ILE A 351 1.48 -12.59 -12.15
CA ILE A 351 2.69 -11.86 -12.54
C ILE A 351 3.44 -11.50 -11.25
N ALA A 352 4.70 -11.95 -11.13
CA ALA A 352 5.49 -11.77 -9.89
C ALA A 352 5.62 -10.31 -9.46
N SER A 353 5.76 -9.38 -10.42
CA SER A 353 5.85 -7.94 -10.13
C SER A 353 4.56 -7.34 -9.59
N ILE A 354 3.44 -8.05 -9.71
CA ILE A 354 2.10 -7.62 -9.27
C ILE A 354 1.77 -8.30 -7.93
N VAL A 355 1.86 -9.63 -7.87
CA VAL A 355 1.48 -10.41 -6.68
C VAL A 355 2.63 -10.76 -5.72
N GLY A 356 3.85 -10.29 -5.99
CA GLY A 356 5.05 -10.57 -5.18
C GLY A 356 5.69 -11.94 -5.40
N LYS A 357 4.92 -12.99 -5.69
CA LYS A 357 5.43 -14.34 -6.02
C LYS A 357 4.60 -14.98 -7.13
N SER A 358 5.25 -15.52 -8.16
CA SER A 358 4.57 -16.24 -9.25
C SER A 358 4.87 -17.74 -9.30
N GLU A 359 5.90 -18.17 -8.57
CA GLU A 359 6.44 -19.53 -8.62
C GLU A 359 6.87 -19.98 -7.21
N SER A 360 6.11 -20.89 -6.60
CA SER A 360 6.46 -21.57 -5.34
C SER A 360 5.53 -22.78 -5.14
N PHE A 361 5.81 -23.68 -4.19
CA PHE A 361 4.93 -24.82 -3.94
C PHE A 361 3.58 -24.37 -3.34
N THR A 362 2.46 -24.99 -3.75
CA THR A 362 1.13 -24.84 -3.11
C THR A 362 0.38 -26.16 -3.18
N ASN A 363 -0.52 -26.38 -2.21
CA ASN A 363 -1.40 -27.56 -2.16
C ASN A 363 -2.44 -27.62 -3.30
N PHE A 364 -2.57 -26.51 -4.05
CA PHE A 364 -3.42 -26.41 -5.22
C PHE A 364 -2.76 -26.95 -6.50
N MET A 365 -1.44 -27.20 -6.48
CA MET A 365 -0.75 -27.83 -7.61
C MET A 365 -0.87 -29.36 -7.58
N ARG A 366 -0.60 -30.00 -8.73
CA ARG A 366 -0.52 -31.45 -8.83
C ARG A 366 0.73 -31.96 -8.11
N GLY A 367 0.59 -32.96 -7.26
CA GLY A 367 1.75 -33.63 -6.64
C GLY A 367 2.74 -34.10 -7.70
N GLY A 368 4.04 -33.83 -7.49
CA GLY A 368 5.13 -34.22 -8.40
C GLY A 368 5.32 -33.32 -9.64
N SER A 369 4.56 -32.23 -9.80
CA SER A 369 4.78 -31.29 -10.92
C SER A 369 5.99 -30.37 -10.69
N TRP A 370 6.79 -30.16 -11.74
CA TRP A 370 7.89 -29.20 -11.72
C TRP A 370 7.37 -27.76 -11.63
N ILE A 371 8.06 -26.92 -10.84
CA ILE A 371 7.73 -25.50 -10.62
C ILE A 371 8.54 -24.69 -11.64
N GLY A 372 7.85 -23.97 -12.51
CA GLY A 372 8.46 -23.11 -13.54
C GLY A 372 7.80 -23.26 -14.92
N GLY A 373 8.09 -22.32 -15.81
CA GLY A 373 7.60 -22.34 -17.20
C GLY A 373 6.08 -22.15 -17.29
N LYS A 374 5.35 -23.18 -17.75
CA LYS A 374 3.88 -23.15 -17.96
C LYS A 374 3.07 -23.48 -16.69
N ASN A 375 3.73 -23.70 -15.55
CA ASN A 375 3.12 -24.15 -14.30
C ASN A 375 3.28 -23.09 -13.21
N LYS A 376 2.79 -21.88 -13.50
CA LYS A 376 2.81 -20.72 -12.60
C LYS A 376 1.57 -20.66 -11.73
N TYR A 377 1.63 -19.87 -10.67
CA TYR A 377 0.46 -19.49 -9.89
C TYR A 377 -0.62 -18.92 -10.78
N ARG A 378 -1.86 -19.25 -10.46
CA ARG A 378 -3.01 -18.59 -11.06
C ARG A 378 -3.81 -17.89 -9.97
N ILE A 379 -4.32 -16.72 -10.31
CA ILE A 379 -5.14 -15.87 -9.44
C ILE A 379 -6.49 -15.60 -10.10
N CYS A 380 -7.48 -15.21 -9.32
CA CYS A 380 -8.76 -14.77 -9.85
C CYS A 380 -8.67 -13.33 -10.37
N SER A 381 -9.64 -12.96 -11.19
CA SER A 381 -9.75 -11.64 -11.83
C SER A 381 -9.90 -10.49 -10.83
N LEU A 382 -10.52 -10.71 -9.67
CA LEU A 382 -10.64 -9.71 -8.60
C LEU A 382 -9.33 -9.49 -7.84
N CYS A 383 -8.58 -10.56 -7.54
CA CYS A 383 -7.28 -10.43 -6.89
C CYS A 383 -6.23 -9.80 -7.82
N GLU A 384 -6.29 -10.10 -9.12
CA GLU A 384 -5.49 -9.38 -10.11
C GLU A 384 -5.84 -7.89 -10.10
N PHE A 385 -7.13 -7.56 -10.13
CA PHE A 385 -7.58 -6.18 -10.17
C PHE A 385 -7.27 -5.39 -8.89
N GLU A 386 -7.48 -5.99 -7.71
CA GLU A 386 -7.04 -5.43 -6.42
C GLU A 386 -5.55 -5.09 -6.44
N SER A 387 -4.72 -6.02 -6.94
CA SER A 387 -3.27 -5.81 -7.00
C SER A 387 -2.87 -4.67 -7.92
N LYS A 388 -3.55 -4.53 -9.06
CA LYS A 388 -3.37 -3.38 -9.94
C LYS A 388 -3.79 -2.08 -9.25
N LEU A 389 -4.95 -2.06 -8.59
CA LEU A 389 -5.41 -0.87 -7.84
C LEU A 389 -4.42 -0.48 -6.74
N ARG A 390 -3.86 -1.43 -6.00
CA ARG A 390 -2.81 -1.17 -5.00
C ARG A 390 -1.54 -0.59 -5.60
N SER A 391 -1.18 -1.03 -6.82
CA SER A 391 -0.02 -0.50 -7.52
C SER A 391 -0.12 1.00 -7.85
N LEU A 392 -1.34 1.57 -7.82
CA LEU A 392 -1.56 3.00 -7.95
C LEU A 392 -0.94 3.78 -6.77
N PHE A 393 -0.98 3.21 -5.57
CA PHE A 393 -0.54 3.89 -4.35
C PHE A 393 0.93 3.65 -4.03
N ILE A 394 1.50 2.54 -4.51
CA ILE A 394 2.81 2.08 -4.09
C ILE A 394 3.86 2.43 -5.15
N ARG A 395 4.82 3.27 -4.78
CA ARG A 395 5.94 3.67 -5.65
C ARG A 395 7.08 2.64 -5.65
N SER A 396 7.42 2.08 -4.49
CA SER A 396 8.48 1.06 -4.38
C SER A 396 8.03 -0.33 -4.83
N LYS A 397 8.95 -1.11 -5.43
CA LYS A 397 8.72 -2.52 -5.73
C LYS A 397 8.74 -3.40 -4.49
N ASP A 398 9.39 -2.97 -3.41
CA ASP A 398 9.64 -3.76 -2.20
C ASP A 398 9.16 -3.04 -0.95
N TYR A 399 7.92 -3.36 -0.58
CA TYR A 399 7.22 -2.82 0.57
C TYR A 399 6.56 -3.94 1.37
N VAL A 400 6.22 -3.60 2.60
CA VAL A 400 5.50 -4.43 3.56
C VAL A 400 4.20 -3.71 3.91
N GLU A 401 3.08 -4.44 3.84
CA GLU A 401 1.73 -3.90 4.08
C GLU A 401 1.22 -4.28 5.47
N TYR A 402 0.56 -3.31 6.11
CA TYR A 402 -0.14 -3.49 7.36
C TYR A 402 -1.62 -3.13 7.20
N TYR A 403 -2.47 -3.90 7.85
CA TYR A 403 -3.87 -3.55 8.06
C TYR A 403 -4.09 -3.19 9.52
N LEU A 404 -4.73 -2.05 9.75
CA LEU A 404 -5.13 -1.59 11.07
C LEU A 404 -6.65 -1.75 11.14
N ILE A 405 -7.10 -2.70 11.96
CA ILE A 405 -8.51 -3.00 12.18
C ILE A 405 -8.89 -2.45 13.55
N PRO A 406 -9.78 -1.45 13.65
CA PRO A 406 -10.21 -0.92 14.94
C PRO A 406 -10.71 -2.01 15.88
N GLN A 407 -10.32 -1.96 17.15
CA GLN A 407 -10.87 -2.87 18.17
C GLN A 407 -12.22 -2.37 18.72
N ILE A 408 -12.55 -1.12 18.44
CA ILE A 408 -13.81 -0.46 18.76
C ILE A 408 -14.41 0.10 17.49
N SER A 409 -15.73 0.22 17.40
CA SER A 409 -16.36 0.86 16.26
C SER A 409 -16.04 2.35 16.24
N ILE A 410 -15.51 2.83 15.12
CA ILE A 410 -15.11 4.22 14.92
C ILE A 410 -16.01 4.83 13.85
N SER A 411 -16.50 6.03 14.13
CA SER A 411 -17.29 6.79 13.15
C SER A 411 -16.41 7.26 11.98
N PRO A 412 -17.00 7.61 10.83
CA PRO A 412 -16.25 8.22 9.72
C PRO A 412 -15.41 9.43 10.15
N LEU A 413 -15.95 10.30 11.00
CA LEU A 413 -15.23 11.45 11.55
C LEU A 413 -14.02 11.03 12.42
N GLY A 414 -14.19 10.02 13.27
CA GLY A 414 -13.08 9.48 14.07
C GLY A 414 -11.98 8.88 13.19
N MET A 415 -12.35 8.31 12.05
CA MET A 415 -11.39 7.81 11.06
C MET A 415 -10.66 8.90 10.30
N GLU A 416 -11.30 10.03 9.99
CA GLU A 416 -10.61 11.17 9.39
C GLU A 416 -9.50 11.69 10.32
N GLU A 417 -9.76 11.73 11.63
CA GLU A 417 -8.73 12.07 12.63
C GLU A 417 -7.60 11.03 12.70
N TRP A 418 -7.92 9.73 12.62
CA TRP A 418 -6.90 8.69 12.44
C TRP A 418 -6.04 8.94 11.21
N GLY A 419 -6.65 9.30 10.09
CA GLY A 419 -5.97 9.57 8.82
C GLY A 419 -4.93 10.66 8.96
N LYS A 420 -5.33 11.80 9.55
CA LYS A 420 -4.42 12.92 9.83
C LYS A 420 -3.24 12.49 10.70
N ILE A 421 -3.48 11.68 11.73
CA ILE A 421 -2.41 11.20 12.63
C ILE A 421 -1.50 10.21 11.90
N LEU A 422 -2.05 9.27 11.13
CA LEU A 422 -1.28 8.28 10.37
C LEU A 422 -0.37 8.95 9.34
N GLU A 423 -0.92 9.86 8.52
CA GLU A 423 -0.18 10.58 7.48
C GLU A 423 0.92 11.47 8.07
N LEU A 424 0.61 12.25 9.11
CA LEU A 424 1.57 13.19 9.68
C LEU A 424 2.64 12.55 10.57
N ARG A 425 2.41 11.34 11.11
CA ARG A 425 3.18 10.85 12.28
C ARG A 425 3.70 9.43 12.17
N CYS A 426 3.15 8.57 11.32
CA CYS A 426 3.72 7.23 11.15
C CYS A 426 5.10 7.25 10.48
N ASN A 427 5.39 8.22 9.61
CA ASN A 427 6.74 8.40 9.05
C ASN A 427 7.78 8.64 10.12
N TRP A 428 7.44 9.41 11.15
CA TRP A 428 8.32 9.58 12.29
C TRP A 428 8.44 8.29 13.12
N LEU A 429 7.32 7.60 13.38
CA LEU A 429 7.33 6.34 14.14
C LEU A 429 8.29 5.30 13.55
N PHE A 430 8.25 5.12 12.22
CA PHE A 430 9.04 4.09 11.54
C PHE A 430 10.52 4.45 11.38
N ASN A 431 10.90 5.71 11.62
CA ASN A 431 12.27 6.19 11.44
C ASN A 431 13.03 6.45 12.75
N ASN A 432 12.38 6.30 13.90
CA ASN A 432 12.92 6.67 15.22
C ASN A 432 12.78 5.54 16.26
N ASP A 433 13.01 4.29 15.83
CA ASP A 433 12.90 3.11 16.71
C ASP A 433 13.76 3.24 17.98
N TRP A 434 14.94 3.88 17.90
CA TRP A 434 15.81 4.13 19.05
C TRP A 434 15.16 5.05 20.09
N GLU A 435 14.62 6.19 19.68
CA GLU A 435 13.99 7.15 20.58
C GLU A 435 12.76 6.54 21.25
N LEU A 436 11.93 5.88 20.46
CA LEU A 436 10.69 5.23 20.90
C LEU A 436 10.97 4.12 21.90
N SER A 437 11.88 3.21 21.57
CA SER A 437 12.24 2.12 22.48
C SER A 437 12.88 2.63 23.78
N ASN A 438 13.67 3.70 23.74
CA ASN A 438 14.23 4.29 24.95
C ASN A 438 13.16 4.92 25.86
N SER A 439 12.15 5.58 25.30
CA SER A 439 11.04 6.13 26.08
C SER A 439 10.23 5.02 26.74
N ILE A 440 9.90 3.95 26.00
CA ILE A 440 9.15 2.80 26.53
C ILE A 440 9.91 2.10 27.65
N VAL A 441 11.22 1.90 27.50
CA VAL A 441 12.06 1.30 28.55
C VAL A 441 12.13 2.15 29.81
N LYS A 442 12.06 3.48 29.69
CA LYS A 442 12.08 4.39 30.85
C LYS A 442 10.76 4.40 31.59
N ASP A 443 9.65 4.46 30.85
CA ASP A 443 8.32 4.55 31.43
C ASP A 443 7.25 4.16 30.39
N ILE A 444 6.82 2.91 30.44
CA ILE A 444 5.75 2.42 29.55
C ILE A 444 4.39 3.07 29.85
N ASN A 445 4.17 3.50 31.10
CA ASN A 445 2.89 4.08 31.52
C ASN A 445 2.65 5.46 30.93
N GLN A 446 3.69 6.14 30.42
CA GLN A 446 3.51 7.37 29.62
C GLN A 446 2.61 7.15 28.40
N LEU A 447 2.55 5.92 27.88
CA LEU A 447 1.65 5.57 26.78
C LEU A 447 0.18 5.38 27.22
N ASN A 448 -0.11 5.31 28.53
CA ASN A 448 -1.47 5.05 29.03
C ASN A 448 -2.31 6.34 29.07
N ASP A 449 -1.77 7.45 29.56
CA ASP A 449 -2.57 8.64 29.86
C ASP A 449 -2.56 9.70 28.73
N ARG A 450 -1.65 9.58 27.74
CA ARG A 450 -1.32 10.62 26.75
C ARG A 450 -0.76 10.10 25.42
N SER A 451 -1.13 8.88 24.99
CA SER A 451 -0.50 8.18 23.86
C SER A 451 -0.26 9.04 22.59
N VAL A 452 -1.24 9.86 22.18
CA VAL A 452 -1.09 10.76 21.02
C VAL A 452 -0.22 11.98 21.34
N ASP A 453 -0.36 12.57 22.53
CA ASP A 453 0.41 13.75 22.96
C ASP A 453 1.88 13.42 23.21
N VAL A 454 2.18 12.21 23.69
CA VAL A 454 3.56 11.72 23.85
C VAL A 454 4.26 11.64 22.50
N LEU A 455 3.56 11.21 21.44
CA LEU A 455 4.14 11.24 20.09
C LEU A 455 4.37 12.66 19.58
N VAL A 456 3.46 13.60 19.89
CA VAL A 456 3.64 15.02 19.56
C VAL A 456 4.89 15.55 20.25
N GLU A 457 5.00 15.37 21.56
CA GLU A 457 6.10 15.86 22.36
C GLU A 457 7.45 15.23 21.93
N MET A 458 7.46 13.92 21.65
CA MET A 458 8.65 13.24 21.16
C MET A 458 9.06 13.71 19.76
N ARG A 459 8.10 13.97 18.87
CA ARG A 459 8.35 14.53 17.54
C ARG A 459 8.90 15.94 17.66
N GLU A 460 8.28 16.82 18.45
CA GLU A 460 8.74 18.20 18.67
C GLU A 460 10.18 18.24 19.19
N LYS A 461 10.48 17.46 20.23
CA LYS A 461 11.85 17.31 20.75
C LYS A 461 12.83 16.71 19.73
N ALA A 462 12.35 15.88 18.80
CA ALA A 462 13.18 15.33 17.73
C ALA A 462 13.42 16.37 16.62
N MET A 463 12.43 17.19 16.27
CA MET A 463 12.55 18.27 15.27
C MET A 463 13.57 19.33 15.68
N GLU A 464 13.81 19.52 16.98
CA GLU A 464 14.86 20.40 17.50
C GLU A 464 16.28 19.82 17.33
N ARG A 465 16.44 18.53 17.02
CA ARG A 465 17.76 17.90 16.92
C ARG A 465 18.46 18.28 15.62
N LYS A 466 19.69 18.79 15.76
CA LYS A 466 20.57 19.22 14.66
C LYS A 466 20.73 18.19 13.53
N ASN A 467 20.82 16.89 13.86
CA ASN A 467 21.02 15.84 12.85
C ASN A 467 19.76 15.60 11.99
N ILE A 468 18.57 15.72 12.57
CA ILE A 468 17.29 15.56 11.86
C ILE A 468 17.07 16.75 10.94
N ARG A 469 17.23 17.98 11.46
CA ARG A 469 17.15 19.21 10.65
C ARG A 469 18.12 19.19 9.47
N LYS A 470 19.36 18.73 9.69
CA LYS A 470 20.36 18.60 8.61
C LYS A 470 19.97 17.57 7.54
N ARG A 471 19.30 16.48 7.93
CA ARG A 471 18.80 15.47 6.96
C ARG A 471 17.65 16.04 6.12
N ALA A 472 16.70 16.72 6.75
CA ALA A 472 15.62 17.44 6.06
C ALA A 472 16.17 18.50 5.10
N GLU A 473 17.12 19.31 5.55
CA GLU A 473 17.77 20.33 4.73
C GLU A 473 18.44 19.72 3.49
N ASN A 474 19.12 18.57 3.62
CA ASN A 474 19.73 17.87 2.49
C ASN A 474 18.70 17.34 1.48
N LEU A 475 17.55 16.85 1.97
CA LEU A 475 16.46 16.38 1.11
C LEU A 475 15.86 17.54 0.31
N ILE A 476 15.54 18.65 0.98
CA ILE A 476 15.02 19.85 0.33
C ILE A 476 16.02 20.36 -0.71
N LYS A 477 17.33 20.42 -0.40
CA LYS A 477 18.37 20.80 -1.36
C LYS A 477 18.44 19.87 -2.58
N SER A 478 18.26 18.57 -2.37
CA SER A 478 18.20 17.60 -3.48
C SER A 478 16.98 17.83 -4.37
N TYR A 479 15.84 18.17 -3.77
CA TYR A 479 14.60 18.48 -4.47
C TYR A 479 14.68 19.78 -5.27
N ILE A 480 15.18 20.86 -4.66
CA ILE A 480 15.46 22.13 -5.36
C ILE A 480 16.36 21.88 -6.57
N LYS A 481 17.38 21.02 -6.43
CA LYS A 481 18.28 20.71 -7.54
C LYS A 481 17.59 19.97 -8.70
N SER A 482 16.60 19.13 -8.40
CA SER A 482 15.92 18.30 -9.40
C SER A 482 14.76 19.01 -10.07
N GLU A 483 13.85 19.61 -9.29
CA GLU A 483 12.62 20.21 -9.81
C GLU A 483 12.77 21.72 -10.09
N TYR A 484 13.66 22.41 -9.37
CA TYR A 484 13.88 23.86 -9.50
C TYR A 484 15.23 24.19 -10.14
N TYR A 485 15.93 23.20 -10.71
CA TYR A 485 17.26 23.35 -11.33
C TYR A 485 18.31 24.03 -10.43
N GLY A 486 18.11 23.98 -9.11
CA GLY A 486 18.99 24.62 -8.13
C GLY A 486 18.55 26.02 -7.68
N ASP A 487 17.47 26.58 -8.23
CA ASP A 487 16.96 27.89 -7.85
C ASP A 487 16.23 27.83 -6.50
N THR A 488 16.92 28.31 -5.47
CA THR A 488 16.40 28.29 -4.09
C THR A 488 15.42 29.41 -3.84
N GLU A 489 15.56 30.57 -4.50
CA GLU A 489 14.66 31.71 -4.28
C GLU A 489 13.28 31.44 -4.89
N LEU A 490 13.26 30.83 -6.08
CA LEU A 490 12.02 30.39 -6.72
C LEU A 490 11.28 29.36 -5.85
N PHE A 491 11.98 28.34 -5.34
CA PHE A 491 11.39 27.36 -4.43
C PHE A 491 10.82 28.00 -3.17
N LEU A 492 11.59 28.87 -2.50
CA LEU A 492 11.16 29.54 -1.27
C LEU A 492 9.94 30.43 -1.48
N SER A 493 9.87 31.10 -2.63
CA SER A 493 8.68 31.88 -3.05
C SER A 493 7.46 30.98 -3.22
N ASP A 494 7.61 29.84 -3.90
CA ASP A 494 6.50 28.91 -4.19
C ASP A 494 5.90 28.27 -2.93
N ILE A 495 6.71 28.03 -1.90
CA ILE A 495 6.26 27.49 -0.62
C ILE A 495 5.97 28.56 0.45
N GLU A 496 5.99 29.84 0.06
CA GLU A 496 5.79 31.00 0.93
C GLU A 496 6.70 30.97 2.19
N ALA A 497 7.98 30.64 2.03
CA ALA A 497 8.96 30.59 3.13
C ALA A 497 10.02 31.70 2.96
N SER A 498 10.37 32.37 4.05
CA SER A 498 11.36 33.46 4.06
C SER A 498 12.81 32.98 4.09
N SER A 499 13.03 31.71 4.42
CA SER A 499 14.37 31.13 4.53
C SER A 499 14.36 29.61 4.37
N MET A 500 15.54 29.03 4.08
CA MET A 500 15.74 27.58 4.09
C MET A 500 15.47 26.94 5.45
N GLU A 501 15.67 27.68 6.54
CA GLU A 501 15.37 27.18 7.89
C GLU A 501 13.86 27.07 8.12
N GLU A 502 13.11 28.08 7.68
CA GLU A 502 11.65 28.02 7.67
C GLU A 502 11.11 26.92 6.75
N ALA A 503 11.73 26.71 5.58
CA ALA A 503 11.39 25.59 4.70
C ALA A 503 11.62 24.22 5.37
N VAL A 504 12.71 24.07 6.13
CA VAL A 504 12.97 22.86 6.94
C VAL A 504 11.91 22.69 8.03
N ASP A 505 11.46 23.77 8.68
CA ASP A 505 10.40 23.71 9.69
C ASP A 505 9.05 23.32 9.08
N LYS A 506 8.65 23.97 7.98
CA LYS A 506 7.42 23.61 7.24
C LYS A 506 7.47 22.14 6.78
N TYR A 507 8.61 21.70 6.25
CA TYR A 507 8.83 20.30 5.87
C TYR A 507 8.68 19.34 7.06
N LEU A 508 9.36 19.61 8.18
CA LEU A 508 9.33 18.75 9.36
C LEU A 508 7.96 18.71 10.03
N ARG A 509 7.14 19.76 9.86
CA ARG A 509 5.73 19.82 10.31
C ARG A 509 4.77 19.10 9.38
N GLY A 510 5.18 18.77 8.15
CA GLY A 510 4.34 18.14 7.14
C GLY A 510 3.48 19.14 6.37
N GLU A 511 3.88 20.42 6.34
CA GLU A 511 3.21 21.50 5.60
C GLU A 511 3.67 21.56 4.13
N LEU A 512 4.72 20.82 3.78
CA LEU A 512 5.23 20.69 2.41
C LEU A 512 5.01 19.27 1.91
N GLU A 513 4.81 19.12 0.60
CA GLU A 513 4.78 17.80 -0.04
C GLU A 513 6.09 17.03 0.22
N GLU A 514 5.98 15.71 0.38
CA GLU A 514 7.16 14.89 0.66
C GLU A 514 8.13 14.87 -0.52
N PHE A 515 9.21 15.63 -0.37
CA PHE A 515 10.31 15.69 -1.32
C PHE A 515 11.10 14.39 -1.35
N GLY A 516 10.81 13.51 -2.31
CA GLY A 516 11.67 12.37 -2.64
C GLY A 516 11.90 11.37 -1.51
N ILE A 517 11.05 11.32 -0.48
CA ILE A 517 11.10 10.23 0.50
C ILE A 517 10.42 9.01 -0.16
N GLU A 518 11.23 8.20 -0.84
CA GLU A 518 10.86 6.82 -1.19
C GLU A 518 10.81 5.89 0.04
N ASP A 519 11.27 6.38 1.20
CA ASP A 519 11.57 5.62 2.43
C ASP A 519 10.47 5.73 3.53
N GLY A 520 9.28 6.23 3.20
CA GLY A 520 8.21 6.56 4.16
C GLY A 520 7.09 5.51 4.28
N VAL A 521 6.34 5.57 5.38
CA VAL A 521 5.01 4.96 5.50
C VAL A 521 4.03 5.69 4.60
N HIS A 522 3.30 4.94 3.78
CA HIS A 522 2.25 5.44 2.92
C HIS A 522 0.89 4.94 3.43
N LEU A 523 -0.05 5.87 3.63
CA LEU A 523 -1.45 5.56 3.84
C LEU A 523 -2.13 5.33 2.48
N HIS A 524 -2.56 4.10 2.23
CA HIS A 524 -3.23 3.75 0.97
C HIS A 524 -4.72 4.02 1.04
N LEU A 525 -5.31 3.67 2.18
CA LEU A 525 -6.74 3.66 2.35
C LEU A 525 -7.08 3.83 3.82
N ILE A 526 -8.09 4.64 4.09
CA ILE A 526 -8.72 4.74 5.39
C ILE A 526 -10.23 4.68 5.24
N THR A 527 -10.85 3.84 6.07
CA THR A 527 -12.29 3.63 6.12
C THR A 527 -12.71 3.37 7.56
N PRO A 528 -14.00 3.54 7.91
CA PRO A 528 -14.56 3.05 9.18
C PRO A 528 -14.27 1.58 9.49
N ASN A 529 -14.06 0.76 8.45
CA ASN A 529 -13.87 -0.69 8.58
C ASN A 529 -12.40 -1.07 8.87
N TYR A 530 -11.43 -0.35 8.29
CA TYR A 530 -9.98 -0.51 8.51
C TYR A 530 -9.17 0.58 7.81
N ALA A 531 -7.90 0.70 8.19
CA ALA A 531 -6.87 1.43 7.45
C ALA A 531 -5.81 0.47 6.87
N MET A 532 -5.24 0.84 5.73
CA MET A 532 -4.17 0.11 5.06
C MET A 532 -2.97 1.02 4.85
N ILE A 533 -1.82 0.65 5.44
CA ILE A 533 -0.57 1.38 5.33
C ILE A 533 0.53 0.47 4.77
N SER A 534 1.56 1.03 4.15
CA SER A 534 2.78 0.28 3.82
C SER A 534 4.03 1.04 4.15
N HIS A 535 5.14 0.34 4.32
CA HIS A 535 6.47 0.95 4.36
C HIS A 535 7.46 0.13 3.52
N PRO A 536 8.56 0.73 3.05
CA PRO A 536 9.63 0.04 2.35
C PRO A 536 10.25 -1.09 3.17
N THR A 537 10.71 -2.13 2.51
CA THR A 537 11.32 -3.29 3.16
C THR A 537 12.74 -2.96 3.64
N GLU A 538 13.10 -3.38 4.84
CA GLU A 538 14.47 -3.23 5.36
C GLU A 538 15.46 -4.22 4.74
N GLY A 539 16.72 -3.80 4.56
CA GLY A 539 17.77 -4.56 3.88
C GLY A 539 18.45 -5.69 4.69
N ASP A 540 18.01 -5.99 5.92
CA ASP A 540 18.58 -7.05 6.77
C ASP A 540 17.91 -8.42 6.55
N VAL A 541 18.33 -9.44 7.31
CA VAL A 541 17.74 -10.80 7.30
C VAL A 541 16.25 -10.71 7.62
N LYS A 542 15.42 -11.40 6.81
CA LYS A 542 13.95 -11.40 6.92
C LYS A 542 13.48 -11.49 8.38
N ASP A 543 13.86 -12.54 9.12
CA ASP A 543 13.44 -12.76 10.51
C ASP A 543 13.94 -11.68 11.50
N ALA A 544 15.06 -11.01 11.21
CA ALA A 544 15.56 -9.89 12.03
C ALA A 544 14.68 -8.64 11.83
N ASN A 545 14.30 -8.34 10.59
CA ASN A 545 13.37 -7.26 10.28
C ASN A 545 12.00 -7.50 10.94
N TYR A 546 11.55 -8.76 11.08
CA TYR A 546 10.29 -9.07 11.74
C TYR A 546 10.23 -8.61 13.20
N LEU A 547 11.34 -8.59 13.94
CA LEU A 547 11.34 -8.10 15.32
C LEU A 547 11.09 -6.58 15.39
N ILE A 548 11.66 -5.83 14.44
CA ILE A 548 11.38 -4.39 14.30
C ILE A 548 9.94 -4.18 13.85
N TYR A 549 9.46 -4.96 12.87
CA TYR A 549 8.07 -4.85 12.40
C TYR A 549 7.09 -5.15 13.53
N LEU A 550 7.33 -6.20 14.33
CA LEU A 550 6.51 -6.54 15.49
C LEU A 550 6.49 -5.41 16.53
N PHE A 551 7.65 -4.83 16.84
CA PHE A 551 7.73 -3.67 17.73
C PHE A 551 6.86 -2.52 17.24
N ARG A 552 7.01 -2.13 15.96
CA ARG A 552 6.22 -1.05 15.35
C ARG A 552 4.73 -1.38 15.32
N MET A 553 4.36 -2.62 15.01
CA MET A 553 2.98 -3.07 15.00
C MET A 553 2.33 -3.03 16.38
N LEU A 554 3.03 -3.47 17.42
CA LEU A 554 2.52 -3.40 18.80
C LEU A 554 2.36 -1.95 19.24
N LEU A 555 3.29 -1.09 18.84
CA LEU A 555 3.22 0.34 19.14
C LEU A 555 2.00 0.96 18.46
N ILE A 556 1.79 0.71 17.16
CA ILE A 556 0.61 1.15 16.42
C ILE A 556 -0.66 0.59 17.07
N SER A 557 -0.67 -0.69 17.42
CA SER A 557 -1.81 -1.32 18.09
C SER A 557 -2.18 -0.59 19.37
N ARG A 558 -1.18 -0.28 20.21
CA ARG A 558 -1.35 0.44 21.47
C ARG A 558 -1.84 1.87 21.28
N LEU A 559 -1.25 2.60 20.31
CA LEU A 559 -1.55 4.00 20.05
C LEU A 559 -2.95 4.23 19.48
N PHE A 560 -3.38 3.34 18.58
CA PHE A 560 -4.65 3.49 17.87
C PHE A 560 -5.76 2.61 18.46
N GLY A 561 -5.49 1.72 19.43
CA GLY A 561 -6.49 0.74 19.87
C GLY A 561 -6.95 -0.14 18.71
N ALA A 562 -5.99 -0.57 17.89
CA ALA A 562 -6.22 -1.29 16.65
C ALA A 562 -5.55 -2.65 16.69
N SER A 563 -6.13 -3.62 16.00
CA SER A 563 -5.47 -4.88 15.70
C SER A 563 -4.68 -4.73 14.41
N VAL A 564 -3.38 -4.96 14.48
CA VAL A 564 -2.47 -4.74 13.36
C VAL A 564 -2.09 -6.06 12.74
N VAL A 565 -2.34 -6.22 11.45
CA VAL A 565 -2.08 -7.45 10.70
C VAL A 565 -1.00 -7.20 9.66
N LEU A 566 0.06 -8.00 9.72
CA LEU A 566 1.14 -7.98 8.74
C LEU A 566 0.84 -8.94 7.58
N LYS A 567 0.96 -8.46 6.34
CA LYS A 567 0.84 -9.32 5.15
C LYS A 567 2.19 -9.80 4.68
N GLU A 568 2.43 -11.11 4.76
CA GLU A 568 3.66 -11.73 4.22
C GLU A 568 3.64 -11.83 2.69
N ILE A 569 2.45 -12.05 2.12
CA ILE A 569 2.23 -12.17 0.68
C ILE A 569 1.52 -10.89 0.23
N LYS A 570 2.12 -10.18 -0.72
CA LYS A 570 1.54 -8.98 -1.33
C LYS A 570 0.16 -9.32 -1.89
N CYS A 571 -0.83 -8.49 -1.62
CA CYS A 571 -2.21 -8.67 -2.11
C CYS A 571 -2.98 -9.88 -1.56
N GLU A 572 -2.49 -10.52 -0.49
CA GLU A 572 -3.24 -11.58 0.20
C GLU A 572 -4.47 -10.98 0.93
N PRO A 573 -5.70 -11.44 0.65
CA PRO A 573 -6.89 -11.00 1.38
C PRO A 573 -6.86 -11.38 2.86
N LEU A 574 -7.49 -10.58 3.71
CA LEU A 574 -7.78 -10.92 5.10
C LEU A 574 -8.97 -11.90 5.12
N MET A 575 -8.75 -13.17 4.77
CA MET A 575 -9.77 -14.20 4.95
C MET A 575 -9.74 -14.74 6.38
N GLN A 576 -10.92 -14.90 7.00
CA GLN A 576 -11.13 -15.63 8.27
C GLN A 576 -10.41 -15.12 9.53
N LYS A 577 -9.72 -13.97 9.46
CA LYS A 577 -9.04 -13.37 10.62
C LYS A 577 -9.93 -12.32 11.25
N ILE A 578 -10.91 -12.77 12.03
CA ILE A 578 -11.49 -11.92 13.07
C ILE A 578 -10.31 -11.45 13.93
N SER A 579 -10.29 -10.18 14.33
CA SER A 579 -9.31 -9.73 15.30
C SER A 579 -9.41 -10.60 16.57
N ARG A 580 -8.30 -11.25 16.93
CA ARG A 580 -8.18 -12.06 18.16
C ARG A 580 -7.14 -11.51 19.13
N GLY A 581 -6.51 -10.38 18.81
CA GLY A 581 -5.43 -9.84 19.60
C GLY A 581 -4.93 -8.50 19.07
N ALA A 582 -3.84 -8.00 19.66
CA ALA A 582 -3.21 -6.74 19.30
C ALA A 582 -2.51 -6.81 17.95
N VAL A 583 -1.74 -7.87 17.72
CA VAL A 583 -0.92 -8.01 16.52
C VAL A 583 -0.97 -9.42 15.98
N TYR A 584 -1.17 -9.55 14.67
CA TYR A 584 -1.02 -10.82 13.96
C TYR A 584 0.31 -10.88 13.23
N VAL A 585 1.12 -11.88 13.56
CA VAL A 585 2.39 -12.17 12.89
C VAL A 585 2.30 -13.53 12.21
N GLY A 586 2.60 -13.59 10.92
CA GLY A 586 2.80 -14.87 10.25
C GLY A 586 4.03 -15.57 10.85
N LEU A 587 3.80 -16.71 11.51
CA LEU A 587 4.86 -17.38 12.28
C LEU A 587 5.66 -18.32 11.38
N SER A 588 6.84 -17.88 10.94
CA SER A 588 7.89 -18.81 10.52
C SER A 588 8.33 -19.65 11.73
N LEU A 589 8.79 -20.89 11.49
CA LEU A 589 9.33 -21.76 12.56
C LEU A 589 10.49 -21.10 13.32
N GLY A 590 11.25 -20.23 12.65
CA GLY A 590 12.33 -19.43 13.26
C GLY A 590 11.77 -18.37 14.20
N LEU A 591 10.82 -17.56 13.72
CA LEU A 591 10.25 -16.47 14.48
C LEU A 591 9.51 -16.95 15.73
N ARG A 592 8.77 -18.07 15.65
CA ARG A 592 8.09 -18.65 16.81
C ARG A 592 9.06 -18.96 17.95
N LYS A 593 10.19 -19.61 17.66
CA LYS A 593 11.23 -19.92 18.66
C LYS A 593 11.82 -18.66 19.29
N VAL A 594 11.97 -17.60 18.51
CA VAL A 594 12.48 -16.31 18.98
C VAL A 594 11.47 -15.65 19.93
N LEU A 595 10.19 -15.60 19.56
CA LEU A 595 9.14 -15.04 20.41
C LEU A 595 8.94 -15.84 21.71
N ASP A 596 9.00 -17.18 21.63
CA ASP A 596 8.92 -18.04 22.81
C ASP A 596 10.07 -17.76 23.80
N ARG A 597 11.30 -17.53 23.30
CA ARG A 597 12.46 -17.13 24.13
C ARG A 597 12.26 -15.77 24.79
N LEU A 598 11.62 -14.83 24.08
CA LEU A 598 11.23 -13.55 24.66
C LEU A 598 10.06 -13.68 25.63
N GLY A 599 9.44 -14.86 25.78
CA GLY A 599 8.25 -15.06 26.57
C GLY A 599 7.03 -14.32 26.01
N ILE A 600 7.05 -13.98 24.72
CA ILE A 600 5.93 -13.39 23.99
C ILE A 600 5.10 -14.55 23.45
N LYS A 601 4.00 -14.86 24.15
CA LYS A 601 3.12 -15.96 23.75
C LYS A 601 2.30 -15.55 22.53
N THR A 602 2.15 -16.48 21.61
CA THR A 602 1.31 -16.30 20.43
C THR A 602 0.28 -17.42 20.31
N GLU A 603 -0.99 -17.06 20.18
CA GLU A 603 -2.10 -18.00 19.95
C GLU A 603 -2.55 -17.88 18.50
N ASP A 604 -2.39 -18.94 17.71
CA ASP A 604 -2.65 -18.92 16.26
C ASP A 604 -1.95 -17.78 15.48
N GLY A 605 -0.81 -17.29 15.98
CA GLY A 605 -0.07 -16.16 15.41
C GLY A 605 -0.47 -14.78 15.94
N TRP A 606 -1.43 -14.70 16.87
CA TRP A 606 -1.82 -13.47 17.54
C TRP A 606 -1.05 -13.25 18.84
N VAL A 607 -0.55 -12.03 19.04
CA VAL A 607 -0.15 -11.51 20.35
C VAL A 607 -1.41 -10.99 21.04
N SER A 608 -1.65 -11.43 22.28
CA SER A 608 -2.81 -11.01 23.07
C SER A 608 -2.73 -9.50 23.39
N ILE A 609 -3.88 -8.86 23.62
CA ILE A 609 -3.90 -7.45 24.02
C ILE A 609 -3.22 -7.26 25.38
N GLU A 610 -3.46 -8.18 26.31
CA GLU A 610 -2.90 -8.18 27.67
C GLU A 610 -1.37 -8.31 27.68
N ASP A 611 -0.78 -9.03 26.71
CA ASP A 611 0.66 -9.19 26.60
C ASP A 611 1.36 -8.04 25.84
N THR A 612 0.61 -7.06 25.31
CA THR A 612 1.14 -5.99 24.46
C THR A 612 2.25 -5.19 25.15
N ASP A 613 2.01 -4.73 26.38
CA ASP A 613 2.95 -3.89 27.11
C ASP A 613 4.23 -4.68 27.47
N LYS A 614 4.08 -5.94 27.90
CA LYS A 614 5.21 -6.83 28.17
C LYS A 614 6.04 -7.08 26.91
N ALA A 615 5.38 -7.35 25.78
CA ALA A 615 6.04 -7.56 24.51
C ALA A 615 6.78 -6.29 24.01
N LEU A 616 6.14 -5.13 24.13
CA LEU A 616 6.72 -3.83 23.79
C LEU A 616 7.98 -3.55 24.61
N LEU A 617 7.94 -3.77 25.92
CA LEU A 617 9.08 -3.53 26.80
C LEU A 617 10.29 -4.39 26.42
N LYS A 618 10.07 -5.67 26.16
CA LYS A 618 11.12 -6.62 25.77
C LYS A 618 11.72 -6.31 24.41
N LEU A 619 10.88 -6.05 23.41
CA LEU A 619 11.34 -5.67 22.07
C LEU A 619 12.09 -4.33 22.10
N SER A 620 11.61 -3.37 22.90
CA SER A 620 12.30 -2.10 23.10
C SER A 620 13.72 -2.31 23.66
N ALA A 621 13.87 -3.19 24.64
CA ALA A 621 15.18 -3.50 25.20
C ALA A 621 16.15 -4.09 24.16
N ILE A 622 15.66 -5.00 23.32
CA ILE A 622 16.44 -5.62 22.24
C ILE A 622 16.84 -4.61 21.17
N ILE A 623 15.92 -3.72 20.77
CA ILE A 623 16.18 -2.66 19.80
C ILE A 623 17.24 -1.69 20.34
N GLN A 624 17.15 -1.31 21.62
CA GLN A 624 18.20 -0.51 22.27
C GLN A 624 19.56 -1.22 22.23
N LEU A 625 19.63 -2.51 22.61
CA LEU A 625 20.88 -3.28 22.53
C LEU A 625 21.45 -3.33 21.11
N PHE A 626 20.59 -3.50 20.11
CA PHE A 626 20.98 -3.49 18.71
C PHE A 626 21.64 -2.19 18.27
N TYR A 627 21.06 -1.04 18.62
CA TYR A 627 21.65 0.25 18.28
C TYR A 627 22.93 0.56 19.08
N ILE A 628 23.04 0.11 20.34
CA ILE A 628 24.29 0.18 21.10
C ILE A 628 25.38 -0.60 20.35
N LEU A 629 25.12 -1.85 19.98
CA LEU A 629 26.07 -2.70 19.27
C LEU A 629 26.45 -2.13 17.88
N LYS A 630 25.47 -1.59 17.13
CA LYS A 630 25.73 -0.88 15.86
C LYS A 630 26.61 0.36 16.07
N GLY A 631 26.35 1.14 17.12
CA GLY A 631 27.17 2.30 17.50
C GLY A 631 28.62 1.93 17.83
N LEU A 632 28.85 0.70 18.29
CA LEU A 632 30.17 0.10 18.52
C LEU A 632 30.76 -0.58 17.28
N GLN A 633 30.20 -0.32 16.09
CA GLN A 633 30.61 -0.87 14.80
C GLN A 633 30.48 -2.40 14.69
N ILE A 634 29.67 -3.05 15.53
CA ILE A 634 29.26 -4.44 15.32
C ILE A 634 28.10 -4.42 14.32
N ASN A 635 28.42 -4.50 13.03
CA ASN A 635 27.45 -4.55 11.93
C ASN A 635 27.44 -5.95 11.30
N LYS A 636 26.78 -6.90 11.97
CA LYS A 636 26.54 -8.24 11.42
C LYS A 636 25.14 -8.32 10.83
N LYS A 637 24.98 -9.07 9.74
CA LYS A 637 23.64 -9.45 9.24
C LYS A 637 22.93 -10.31 10.28
N GLY A 638 21.67 -10.01 10.56
CA GLY A 638 20.88 -10.75 11.55
C GLY A 638 21.26 -10.49 13.02
N LEU A 639 21.92 -9.36 13.32
CA LEU A 639 22.38 -9.01 14.67
C LEU A 639 21.24 -9.04 15.72
N LEU A 640 20.03 -8.58 15.36
CA LEU A 640 18.87 -8.65 16.25
C LEU A 640 18.56 -10.09 16.70
N LEU A 641 18.65 -11.05 15.77
CA LEU A 641 18.45 -12.46 16.09
C LEU A 641 19.60 -13.02 16.94
N GLU A 642 20.83 -12.56 16.73
CA GLU A 642 21.96 -12.95 17.57
C GLU A 642 21.78 -12.47 19.02
N ILE A 643 21.26 -11.26 19.23
CA ILE A 643 20.98 -10.71 20.57
C ILE A 643 19.99 -11.60 21.30
N VAL A 644 18.90 -12.00 20.64
CA VAL A 644 17.86 -12.84 21.26
C VAL A 644 18.31 -14.30 21.43
N ASN A 645 19.12 -14.81 20.50
CA ASN A 645 19.46 -16.23 20.50
C ASN A 645 20.67 -16.60 21.34
N ASN A 646 21.54 -15.64 21.67
CA ASN A 646 22.72 -15.86 22.49
C ASN A 646 22.40 -15.66 23.97
N PRO A 647 23.10 -16.38 24.87
CA PRO A 647 23.02 -16.11 26.30
C PRO A 647 23.39 -14.64 26.62
N PRO A 648 22.73 -13.99 27.60
CA PRO A 648 22.98 -12.59 27.96
C PRO A 648 24.46 -12.27 28.20
N GLY A 649 25.17 -13.15 28.91
CA GLY A 649 26.61 -12.99 29.18
C GLY A 649 27.46 -12.92 27.90
N ARG A 650 27.08 -13.62 26.83
CA ARG A 650 27.77 -13.55 25.54
C ARG A 650 27.55 -12.19 24.86
N VAL A 651 26.32 -11.65 24.93
CA VAL A 651 26.01 -10.33 24.39
C VAL A 651 26.79 -9.23 25.13
N VAL A 652 26.87 -9.32 26.47
CA VAL A 652 27.69 -8.40 27.28
C VAL A 652 29.18 -8.52 26.92
N CYS A 653 29.69 -9.74 26.76
CA CYS A 653 31.07 -9.95 26.33
C CYS A 653 31.35 -9.30 24.97
N ASP A 654 30.41 -9.38 24.01
CA ASP A 654 30.56 -8.73 22.70
C ASP A 654 30.63 -7.20 22.84
N VAL A 655 29.81 -6.59 23.69
CA VAL A 655 29.86 -5.16 24.02
C VAL A 655 31.23 -4.80 24.62
N VAL A 656 31.68 -5.52 25.65
CA VAL A 656 32.96 -5.27 26.33
C VAL A 656 34.14 -5.39 25.36
N ASN A 657 34.16 -6.44 24.53
CA ASN A 657 35.19 -6.67 23.54
C ASN A 657 35.24 -5.54 22.50
N ALA A 658 34.08 -5.03 22.05
CA ALA A 658 34.03 -3.91 21.12
C ALA A 658 34.52 -2.60 21.75
N LEU A 659 34.13 -2.33 23.00
CA LEU A 659 34.61 -1.15 23.74
C LEU A 659 36.12 -1.17 23.98
N GLN A 660 36.67 -2.34 24.31
CA GLN A 660 38.11 -2.55 24.45
C GLN A 660 38.83 -2.30 23.13
N LYS A 661 38.34 -2.86 22.02
CA LYS A 661 38.89 -2.62 20.67
C LYS A 661 38.83 -1.14 20.28
N ALA A 662 37.76 -0.45 20.62
CA ALA A 662 37.58 0.98 20.37
C ALA A 662 38.41 1.89 21.30
N LYS A 663 39.12 1.33 22.29
CA LYS A 663 39.82 2.07 23.37
C LYS A 663 38.90 3.08 24.09
N ARG A 664 37.60 2.77 24.17
CA ARG A 664 36.55 3.61 24.77
C ARG A 664 35.84 2.80 25.84
N LEU A 665 36.45 2.66 27.01
CA LEU A 665 35.81 2.01 28.16
C LEU A 665 34.72 2.94 28.73
N ARG A 666 33.51 2.82 28.20
CA ARG A 666 32.32 3.53 28.68
C ARG A 666 31.54 2.63 29.63
N LYS A 667 31.82 2.74 30.93
CA LYS A 667 31.14 1.96 31.99
C LYS A 667 29.61 2.04 31.88
N ASN A 668 29.09 3.19 31.48
CA ASN A 668 27.65 3.43 31.30
C ASN A 668 27.02 2.54 30.21
N GLU A 669 27.73 2.25 29.11
CA GLU A 669 27.19 1.41 28.01
C GLU A 669 27.12 -0.06 28.44
N ILE A 670 28.06 -0.53 29.27
CA ILE A 670 28.04 -1.88 29.85
C ILE A 670 26.90 -2.00 30.86
N SER A 671 26.81 -1.07 31.82
CA SER A 671 25.72 -1.05 32.81
C SER A 671 24.35 -0.98 32.14
N ARG A 672 24.19 -0.12 31.14
CA ARG A 672 22.95 -0.03 30.36
C ARG A 672 22.62 -1.32 29.62
N SER A 673 23.63 -2.00 29.05
CA SER A 673 23.40 -3.28 28.36
C SER A 673 22.91 -4.37 29.32
N ILE A 674 23.44 -4.41 30.55
CA ILE A 674 22.97 -5.33 31.59
C ILE A 674 21.53 -5.00 32.00
N GLU A 675 21.22 -3.72 32.26
CA GLU A 675 19.85 -3.29 32.56
C GLU A 675 18.85 -3.73 31.48
N LEU A 676 19.21 -3.57 30.20
CA LEU A 676 18.35 -3.95 29.09
C LEU A 676 18.18 -5.47 29.00
N LEU A 677 19.22 -6.26 29.25
CA LEU A 677 19.14 -7.72 29.24
C LEU A 677 18.29 -8.26 30.39
N ASN A 678 18.33 -7.64 31.57
CA ASN A 678 17.45 -7.97 32.71
C ASN A 678 15.96 -7.78 32.38
N LEU A 679 15.62 -6.88 31.44
CA LEU A 679 14.24 -6.70 30.96
C LEU A 679 13.81 -7.82 30.00
N VAL A 680 14.77 -8.45 29.31
CA VAL A 680 14.52 -9.51 28.32
C VAL A 680 14.32 -10.87 28.99
N GLU A 681 15.24 -11.23 29.90
CA GLU A 681 15.19 -12.45 30.70
C GLU A 681 15.09 -12.09 32.18
N GLU A 682 14.12 -12.67 32.90
CA GLU A 682 13.83 -12.35 34.32
C GLU A 682 14.98 -12.69 35.29
N ASN A 683 16.07 -13.33 34.82
CA ASN A 683 17.23 -13.72 35.63
C ASN A 683 18.56 -13.61 34.83
N VAL A 684 19.02 -12.39 34.53
CA VAL A 684 20.35 -12.13 33.93
C VAL A 684 21.40 -11.74 34.97
#